data_AF-A0AAW9RT20-F1
#
_entry.id   AF-A0AAW9RT20-F1
#
_cell.length_a   1.000
_cell.length_b   1.000
_cell.length_c   1.000
_cell.angle_alpha   90.00
_cell.angle_beta   90.00
_cell.angle_gamma   90.00
#
_symmetry.space_group_name_H-M   'P 1'
#
loop_
_entity.id
_entity.type
_entity.pdbx_description
1 polymer ?
#
loop_
_entity_poly.entity_id
_entity_poly.type
_entity_poly.pdbx_seq_one_letter_code
_entity_poly.pdbx_strand_id
1 'polypeptide(L)'
;MTLSFHPDTSCGILLGAGNFSKEERFKPLPQVADKVERLANTMSARESIGIPANRILKQIDADNNILLKEHIAEIAEQAEDALFFYYTGHLLLRKGQVYLATHHTTWHQVHINGLALREVLELISEYTIKRTYILLDVTIHQTTTESGGVHEALKRFVTQMEQEFPGTAILSYPTGARIENPFTWKLVDLLEKGVEVKQKSLSIAQVLASIQGEWIVSSQTEQSGDKICHNTRYTQFCELLDKAESYFKTLELQEAQAYYQQANELFPGELDLHNKLSFIRHWQQGERCFQVGNYVEARASFEEALALFDMPAVKQKVNESIELIAQSLYREGRYTQAKFYFELLIKNAGNKAEYAESLKKCEDEIKFKSTVNHADQLYFEERYGEALNKYEEALQLHHDQTLLSRKQDCVKFLEKEEVLRARLIKEIQTKNTHGEQRNEMVDQEAVERLLQKQLTAEREAWEDQLWKQVEVKNQKALYELYLSLFPEGRHVEVARQKVVEQKATSENIKEVISEIEQTGTETAITSLSQEEGKEPETAKNGSFMTFDFDLDIPEPFRNKVRQQVVDEKEEEEPLVAPSPVSATSSEPAEETFLEEEELWRQAQLQDTIDAYKSYLANTQESTYLTDAFYMINKLSREEEGTFPVEEVEDPVFTNTQWESQEEEVEEALTFSFEEEQEGSIPEEPASTEKYEEPDDEEALWIQAIKENTLSSYLEYLNKSESRNHVDEAKQRIQEIKKISQQREEEEWTSVSGKDTAEAYKSYMKKYPLGSYYSKAMSRINELGAEV
;
A
#
# COMPACT_ATOMS: atom_id res chain seq x y z
N MET A 1 16.87 33.60 16.03
CA MET A 1 17.75 32.43 16.23
C MET A 1 18.84 32.89 17.16
N THR A 2 18.73 32.63 18.46
CA THR A 2 19.58 33.30 19.44
C THR A 2 19.92 32.33 20.55
N LEU A 3 21.22 32.07 20.67
CA LEU A 3 21.82 31.59 21.90
C LEU A 3 21.60 32.65 23.00
N SER A 4 21.83 32.27 24.25
CA SER A 4 21.70 33.19 25.40
C SER A 4 22.81 34.26 25.49
N PHE A 5 23.72 34.28 24.51
CA PHE A 5 24.87 35.18 24.36
C PHE A 5 25.20 35.39 22.86
N HIS A 6 26.01 36.40 22.56
CA HIS A 6 26.56 36.67 21.24
C HIS A 6 27.93 35.99 21.06
N PRO A 7 28.10 35.08 20.06
CA PRO A 7 29.36 34.36 19.88
C PRO A 7 30.58 35.25 19.56
N ASP A 8 30.39 36.30 18.75
CA ASP A 8 31.48 37.18 18.30
C ASP A 8 32.12 37.97 19.45
N THR A 9 31.38 38.28 20.52
CA THR A 9 31.86 38.99 21.72
C THR A 9 32.18 38.03 22.89
N SER A 10 32.00 36.73 22.69
CA SER A 10 32.33 35.69 23.67
C SER A 10 33.75 35.16 23.45
N CYS A 11 34.30 34.45 24.46
CA CYS A 11 35.64 33.87 24.43
C CYS A 11 35.64 32.41 24.91
N GLY A 12 36.65 31.65 24.51
CA GLY A 12 36.93 30.29 24.99
C GLY A 12 38.34 30.18 25.58
N ILE A 13 38.48 29.42 26.67
CA ILE A 13 39.75 29.07 27.31
C ILE A 13 39.74 27.55 27.48
N LEU A 14 40.50 26.82 26.67
CA LEU A 14 40.59 25.36 26.69
C LEU A 14 41.99 24.94 27.15
N LEU A 15 42.04 24.36 28.35
CA LEU A 15 43.26 23.93 29.02
C LEU A 15 43.34 22.40 29.07
N GLY A 16 44.51 21.86 28.75
CA GLY A 16 44.79 20.43 28.83
C GLY A 16 46.06 20.14 29.62
N ALA A 17 46.03 19.15 30.51
CA ALA A 17 47.22 18.55 31.10
C ALA A 17 47.21 17.03 30.91
N GLY A 18 48.06 16.56 29.99
CA GLY A 18 48.22 15.15 29.62
C GLY A 18 49.56 14.55 30.05
N ASN A 19 50.61 15.37 30.18
CA ASN A 19 51.95 14.94 30.55
C ASN A 19 52.39 15.57 31.88
N PHE A 20 53.01 14.80 32.77
CA PHE A 20 53.37 15.23 34.12
C PHE A 20 54.83 14.86 34.43
N SER A 21 55.74 15.83 34.28
CA SER A 21 57.19 15.57 34.32
C SER A 21 57.79 15.43 35.72
N LYS A 22 57.02 15.73 36.78
CA LYS A 22 57.52 15.77 38.17
C LYS A 22 56.82 14.81 39.13
N GLU A 23 55.84 14.03 38.68
CA GLU A 23 54.99 13.22 39.58
C GLU A 23 54.45 11.97 38.87
N GLU A 24 55.00 10.79 39.18
CA GLU A 24 54.60 9.50 38.58
C GLU A 24 53.20 9.04 38.99
N ARG A 25 52.62 9.60 40.06
CA ARG A 25 51.24 9.29 40.50
C ARG A 25 50.19 9.75 39.49
N PHE A 26 50.49 10.76 38.69
CA PHE A 26 49.62 11.19 37.61
C PHE A 26 49.89 10.33 36.39
N LYS A 27 48.97 9.39 36.12
CA LYS A 27 49.00 8.63 34.87
C LYS A 27 48.91 9.60 33.68
N PRO A 28 49.80 9.50 32.68
CA PRO A 28 49.71 10.30 31.47
C PRO A 28 48.38 10.08 30.74
N LEU A 29 47.84 11.15 30.16
CA LEU A 29 46.57 11.18 29.43
C LEU A 29 46.83 11.65 27.99
N PRO A 30 47.29 10.77 27.08
CA PRO A 30 47.71 11.19 25.73
C PRO A 30 46.58 11.81 24.88
N GLN A 31 45.32 11.43 25.15
CA GLN A 31 44.14 11.95 24.44
C GLN A 31 43.81 13.42 24.73
N VAL A 32 44.49 14.06 25.70
CA VAL A 32 44.21 15.44 26.12
C VAL A 32 44.41 16.46 24.99
N ALA A 33 45.47 16.29 24.18
CA ALA A 33 45.73 17.17 23.05
C ALA A 33 44.59 17.11 22.01
N ASP A 34 44.22 15.89 21.61
CA ASP A 34 43.15 15.63 20.64
C ASP A 34 41.79 16.16 21.14
N LYS A 35 41.49 15.99 22.44
CA LYS A 35 40.28 16.52 23.09
C LYS A 35 40.20 18.04 23.00
N VAL A 36 41.26 18.75 23.39
CA VAL A 36 41.34 20.21 23.37
C VAL A 36 41.26 20.75 21.94
N GLU A 37 41.96 20.13 21.00
CA GLU A 37 41.97 20.57 19.60
C GLU A 37 40.62 20.34 18.91
N ARG A 38 40.03 19.15 19.06
CA ARG A 38 38.71 18.86 18.48
C ARG A 38 37.65 19.78 19.06
N LEU A 39 37.56 19.90 20.39
CA LEU A 39 36.58 20.77 21.04
C LEU A 39 36.74 22.23 20.60
N ALA A 40 37.96 22.77 20.49
CA ALA A 40 38.17 24.13 20.01
C ALA A 40 37.62 24.35 18.59
N ASN A 41 37.90 23.41 17.68
CA ASN A 41 37.42 23.48 16.30
C ASN A 41 35.88 23.38 16.26
N THR A 42 35.30 22.47 17.03
CA THR A 42 33.84 22.31 17.15
C THR A 42 33.18 23.52 17.81
N MET A 43 33.81 24.21 18.77
CA MET A 43 33.29 25.45 19.37
C MET A 43 33.38 26.67 18.43
N SER A 44 34.28 26.62 17.44
CA SER A 44 34.44 27.71 16.46
C SER A 44 33.55 27.57 15.22
N ALA A 45 33.05 26.38 14.94
CA ALA A 45 32.03 26.16 13.91
C ALA A 45 30.77 27.00 14.20
N ARG A 46 30.20 27.64 13.17
CA ARG A 46 29.02 28.52 13.30
C ARG A 46 27.73 27.72 13.54
N GLU A 47 27.74 26.48 13.12
CA GLU A 47 26.66 25.51 13.16
C GLU A 47 26.42 24.95 14.59
N SER A 48 27.29 25.27 15.55
CA SER A 48 27.32 24.77 16.92
C SER A 48 27.31 25.92 17.95
N ILE A 49 28.42 26.64 18.15
CA ILE A 49 28.58 27.72 19.13
C ILE A 49 29.07 29.02 18.46
N GLY A 50 29.95 28.93 17.46
CA GLY A 50 30.34 30.05 16.60
C GLY A 50 31.36 31.03 17.19
N ILE A 51 32.12 30.66 18.22
CA ILE A 51 33.11 31.57 18.82
C ILE A 51 34.29 31.76 17.84
N PRO A 52 34.70 33.00 17.51
CA PRO A 52 35.83 33.22 16.59
C PRO A 52 37.11 32.54 17.07
N ALA A 53 37.80 31.80 16.18
CA ALA A 53 38.96 30.97 16.55
C ALA A 53 40.12 31.78 17.20
N ASN A 54 40.24 33.07 16.88
CA ASN A 54 41.22 33.98 17.49
C ASN A 54 40.87 34.41 18.93
N ARG A 55 39.67 34.08 19.41
CA ARG A 55 39.16 34.32 20.77
C ARG A 55 39.06 33.02 21.59
N ILE A 56 39.68 31.95 21.08
CA ILE A 56 39.76 30.64 21.74
C ILE A 56 41.23 30.37 22.10
N LEU A 57 41.57 30.54 23.37
CA LEU A 57 42.88 30.14 23.91
C LEU A 57 42.95 28.62 24.02
N LYS A 58 43.96 28.02 23.40
CA LYS A 58 44.28 26.60 23.52
C LYS A 58 45.64 26.46 24.18
N GLN A 59 45.70 25.84 25.36
CA GLN A 59 46.97 25.55 26.03
C GLN A 59 47.00 24.10 26.51
N ILE A 60 48.00 23.36 26.03
CA ILE A 60 48.27 21.97 26.44
C ILE A 60 49.60 21.97 27.19
N ASP A 61 49.68 21.18 28.27
CA ASP A 61 50.88 20.92 29.09
C ASP A 61 51.69 22.18 29.42
N ALA A 62 51.03 23.18 30.02
CA ALA A 62 51.67 24.44 30.39
C ALA A 62 52.83 24.25 31.40
N ASP A 63 54.03 24.67 31.00
CA ASP A 63 55.24 24.66 31.85
C ASP A 63 55.23 25.73 32.95
N ASN A 64 54.53 26.85 32.74
CA ASN A 64 54.55 28.00 33.64
C ASN A 64 53.14 28.51 33.97
N ASN A 65 52.71 28.25 35.21
CA ASN A 65 51.40 28.67 35.72
C ASN A 65 51.24 30.21 35.80
N ILE A 66 52.33 31.00 35.82
CA ILE A 66 52.26 32.47 35.86
C ILE A 66 51.86 33.01 34.47
N LEU A 67 52.62 32.64 33.43
CA LEU A 67 52.28 32.99 32.04
C LEU A 67 50.89 32.46 31.64
N LEU A 68 50.51 31.29 32.14
CA LEU A 68 49.16 30.76 31.93
C LEU A 68 48.07 31.66 32.54
N LYS A 69 48.28 32.19 33.75
CA LYS A 69 47.33 33.15 34.37
C LYS A 69 47.27 34.47 33.60
N GLU A 70 48.40 34.96 33.11
CA GLU A 70 48.48 36.15 32.27
C GLU A 70 47.64 35.97 30.98
N HIS A 71 47.85 34.87 30.24
CA HIS A 71 47.04 34.57 29.04
C HIS A 71 45.54 34.34 29.34
N ILE A 72 45.20 33.79 30.52
CA ILE A 72 43.80 33.64 30.95
C ILE A 72 43.16 35.02 31.16
N ALA A 73 43.87 35.94 31.82
CA ALA A 73 43.41 37.30 32.07
C ALA A 73 43.24 38.09 30.76
N GLU A 74 44.22 38.03 29.84
CA GLU A 74 44.15 38.68 28.51
C GLU A 74 42.93 38.26 27.68
N ILE A 75 42.45 37.02 27.84
CA ILE A 75 41.30 36.47 27.10
C ILE A 75 39.98 36.72 27.85
N ALA A 76 40.02 36.74 29.19
CA ALA A 76 38.89 37.15 30.02
C ALA A 76 38.57 38.64 29.85
N GLU A 77 39.58 39.52 29.74
CA GLU A 77 39.41 40.95 29.44
C GLU A 77 38.64 41.18 28.13
N GLN A 78 38.85 40.32 27.14
CA GLN A 78 38.19 40.43 25.85
C GLN A 78 36.72 39.98 25.89
N ALA A 79 36.28 39.22 26.89
CA ALA A 79 34.95 38.61 26.91
C ALA A 79 33.89 39.59 27.44
N GLU A 80 32.91 39.96 26.60
CA GLU A 80 31.85 40.91 26.97
C GLU A 80 30.50 40.24 27.30
N ASP A 81 30.29 39.00 26.84
CA ASP A 81 29.00 38.31 26.95
C ASP A 81 29.13 36.97 27.67
N ALA A 82 29.75 35.97 27.03
CA ALA A 82 30.05 34.69 27.65
C ALA A 82 31.54 34.32 27.62
N LEU A 83 32.02 33.71 28.70
CA LEU A 83 33.32 33.05 28.75
C LEU A 83 33.13 31.55 28.99
N PHE A 84 33.70 30.72 28.11
CA PHE A 84 33.73 29.27 28.26
C PHE A 84 35.12 28.81 28.71
N PHE A 85 35.24 28.38 29.97
CA PHE A 85 36.44 27.76 30.50
C PHE A 85 36.28 26.23 30.49
N TYR A 86 37.15 25.53 29.76
CA TYR A 86 37.21 24.08 29.73
C TYR A 86 38.58 23.61 30.23
N TYR A 87 38.60 22.61 31.09
CA TYR A 87 39.83 21.95 31.52
C TYR A 87 39.68 20.43 31.48
N THR A 88 40.69 19.75 30.93
CA THR A 88 40.83 18.29 30.99
C THR A 88 42.19 17.88 31.54
N GLY A 89 42.18 16.89 32.45
CA GLY A 89 43.37 16.42 33.15
C GLY A 89 43.07 15.87 34.54
N HIS A 90 44.05 15.94 35.45
CA HIS A 90 43.87 15.57 36.85
C HIS A 90 43.45 16.78 37.70
N LEU A 91 42.57 16.55 38.68
CA LEU A 91 42.11 17.54 39.65
C LEU A 91 42.48 17.05 41.06
N LEU A 92 43.09 17.91 41.88
CA LEU A 92 43.49 17.58 43.26
C LEU A 92 42.69 18.37 44.28
N LEU A 93 42.07 17.64 45.21
CA LEU A 93 41.45 18.19 46.41
C LEU A 93 42.45 18.22 47.57
N ARG A 94 42.58 19.38 48.21
CA ARG A 94 43.43 19.58 49.39
C ARG A 94 42.87 20.66 50.30
N LYS A 95 42.56 20.30 51.56
CA LYS A 95 42.05 21.24 52.58
C LYS A 95 40.84 22.05 52.07
N GLY A 96 39.88 21.37 51.45
CA GLY A 96 38.69 22.01 50.86
C GLY A 96 38.93 22.90 49.62
N GLN A 97 40.14 22.99 49.06
CA GLN A 97 40.41 23.72 47.81
C GLN A 97 40.65 22.77 46.63
N VAL A 98 40.24 23.21 45.45
CA VAL A 98 40.40 22.53 44.15
C VAL A 98 41.60 23.10 43.39
N TYR A 99 42.49 22.21 42.95
CA TYR A 99 43.63 22.52 42.11
C TYR A 99 43.58 21.74 40.79
N LEU A 100 43.76 22.43 39.67
CA LEU A 100 43.99 21.85 38.35
C LEU A 100 45.48 21.48 38.25
N ALA A 101 45.79 20.25 37.86
CA ALA A 101 47.16 19.81 37.67
C ALA A 101 47.72 20.33 36.33
N THR A 102 48.89 20.96 36.36
CA THR A 102 49.66 21.37 35.18
C THR A 102 50.92 20.51 35.02
N HIS A 103 51.69 20.70 33.95
CA HIS A 103 52.82 19.83 33.57
C HIS A 103 53.85 19.60 34.68
N HIS A 104 54.00 20.58 35.57
CA HIS A 104 54.96 20.58 36.68
C HIS A 104 54.32 20.43 38.07
N THR A 105 53.03 20.11 38.17
CA THR A 105 52.34 19.87 39.45
C THR A 105 52.88 18.63 40.16
N THR A 106 52.94 18.68 41.49
CA THR A 106 53.33 17.53 42.34
C THR A 106 52.35 17.35 43.49
N TRP A 107 52.11 16.11 43.90
CA TRP A 107 51.11 15.71 44.89
C TRP A 107 51.25 16.47 46.22
N HIS A 108 52.48 16.58 46.74
CA HIS A 108 52.75 17.21 48.03
C HIS A 108 52.88 18.74 47.98
N GLN A 109 53.15 19.34 46.82
CA GLN A 109 53.34 20.79 46.66
C GLN A 109 52.31 21.46 45.72
N VAL A 110 51.18 20.81 45.43
CA VAL A 110 50.11 21.33 44.55
C VAL A 110 49.61 22.74 44.89
N HIS A 111 49.71 23.17 46.16
CA HIS A 111 49.42 24.54 46.61
C HIS A 111 50.48 25.60 46.21
N ILE A 112 51.56 25.18 45.55
CA ILE A 112 52.68 26.01 45.05
C ILE A 112 52.80 25.85 43.54
N ASN A 113 52.66 24.62 43.01
CA ASN A 113 52.91 24.30 41.60
C ASN A 113 51.68 23.79 40.82
N GLY A 114 50.51 23.67 41.45
CA GLY A 114 49.23 23.52 40.77
C GLY A 114 48.59 24.87 40.45
N LEU A 115 47.51 24.85 39.68
CA LEU A 115 46.69 26.03 39.39
C LEU A 115 45.40 25.95 40.22
N ALA A 116 45.23 26.81 41.22
CA ALA A 116 44.01 26.79 42.04
C ALA A 116 42.81 27.29 41.22
N LEU A 117 41.71 26.53 41.19
CA LEU A 117 40.52 26.93 40.44
C LEU A 117 39.89 28.21 41.00
N ARG A 118 39.97 28.41 42.33
CA ARG A 118 39.57 29.66 42.99
C ARG A 118 40.34 30.87 42.44
N GLU A 119 41.66 30.78 42.30
CA GLU A 119 42.48 31.88 41.77
C GLU A 119 42.15 32.19 40.30
N VAL A 120 41.77 31.18 39.52
CA VAL A 120 41.29 31.37 38.13
C VAL A 120 39.93 32.07 38.12
N LEU A 121 39.02 31.70 39.03
CA LEU A 121 37.72 32.36 39.20
C LEU A 121 37.86 33.80 39.65
N GLU A 122 38.75 34.08 40.61
CA GLU A 122 39.09 35.43 41.08
C GLU A 122 39.56 36.29 39.89
N LEU A 123 40.54 35.81 39.10
CA LEU A 123 41.01 36.50 37.89
C LEU A 123 39.91 36.76 36.85
N ILE A 124 39.03 35.79 36.60
CA ILE A 124 37.90 35.97 35.67
C ILE A 124 36.91 37.01 36.21
N SER A 125 36.69 37.04 37.54
CA SER A 125 35.73 37.94 38.19
C SER A 125 36.17 39.40 38.28
N GLU A 126 37.44 39.71 38.00
CA GLU A 126 37.91 41.10 37.87
C GLU A 126 37.30 41.81 36.64
N TYR A 127 36.81 41.03 35.66
CA TYR A 127 36.24 41.52 34.40
C TYR A 127 34.71 41.42 34.38
N THR A 128 34.05 42.37 33.72
CA THR A 128 32.57 42.45 33.67
C THR A 128 31.97 41.54 32.59
N ILE A 129 32.11 40.23 32.78
CA ILE A 129 31.53 39.19 31.92
C ILE A 129 30.10 38.90 32.39
N LYS A 130 29.12 38.77 31.48
CA LYS A 130 27.72 38.51 31.89
C LYS A 130 27.49 37.07 32.33
N ARG A 131 28.21 36.12 31.74
CA ARG A 131 28.01 34.67 31.91
C ARG A 131 29.33 33.91 31.86
N THR A 132 29.60 33.08 32.86
CA THR A 132 30.81 32.23 32.85
C THR A 132 30.41 30.76 32.93
N TYR A 133 30.81 29.95 31.94
CA TYR A 133 30.56 28.52 31.88
C TYR A 133 31.87 27.75 32.09
N ILE A 134 31.90 26.85 33.06
CA ILE A 134 33.09 26.08 33.45
C ILE A 134 32.83 24.60 33.27
N LEU A 135 33.58 23.94 32.39
CA LEU A 135 33.45 22.53 32.04
C LEU A 135 34.73 21.78 32.44
N LEU A 136 34.62 20.88 33.43
CA LEU A 136 35.76 20.12 33.95
C LEU A 136 35.65 18.64 33.54
N ASP A 137 36.45 18.22 32.55
CA ASP A 137 36.56 16.84 32.10
C ASP A 137 37.73 16.12 32.81
N VAL A 138 37.52 15.71 34.05
CA VAL A 138 38.62 15.47 35.01
C VAL A 138 38.63 14.09 35.68
N THR A 139 39.84 13.64 35.98
CA THR A 139 40.08 12.55 36.96
C THR A 139 40.41 13.17 38.32
N ILE A 140 39.64 12.85 39.35
CA ILE A 140 39.76 13.52 40.66
C ILE A 140 40.60 12.68 41.63
N HIS A 141 41.52 13.34 42.31
CA HIS A 141 42.37 12.81 43.36
C HIS A 141 42.19 13.62 44.65
N GLN A 142 42.31 12.97 45.81
CA GLN A 142 42.19 13.63 47.11
C GLN A 142 43.46 13.38 47.94
N THR A 143 44.02 14.47 48.48
CA THR A 143 45.30 14.43 49.23
C THR A 143 45.12 14.32 50.74
N THR A 144 43.92 14.63 51.25
CA THR A 144 43.55 14.66 52.68
C THR A 144 42.36 13.73 52.94
N THR A 145 42.43 12.87 53.96
CA THR A 145 41.32 11.99 54.36
C THR A 145 40.24 12.79 55.11
N GLU A 146 39.42 13.52 54.35
CA GLU A 146 38.27 14.25 54.88
C GLU A 146 37.02 13.36 54.89
N SER A 147 36.24 13.42 55.97
CA SER A 147 35.00 12.65 56.14
C SER A 147 33.90 13.16 55.21
N GLY A 148 33.61 12.39 54.16
CA GLY A 148 32.63 12.69 53.11
C GLY A 148 33.01 12.10 51.75
N GLY A 149 34.30 11.86 51.51
CA GLY A 149 34.80 11.35 50.24
C GLY A 149 34.94 12.41 49.13
N VAL A 150 35.55 11.98 48.02
CA VAL A 150 36.01 12.85 46.93
C VAL A 150 34.87 13.66 46.28
N HIS A 151 33.76 12.99 45.95
CA HIS A 151 32.64 13.57 45.22
C HIS A 151 31.91 14.64 46.05
N GLU A 152 31.60 14.35 47.30
CA GLU A 152 30.92 15.26 48.24
C GLU A 152 31.78 16.50 48.56
N ALA A 153 33.09 16.32 48.70
CA ALA A 153 34.02 17.45 48.89
C ALA A 153 34.04 18.39 47.66
N LEU A 154 34.02 17.83 46.44
CA LEU A 154 33.92 18.65 45.22
C LEU A 154 32.54 19.31 45.07
N LYS A 155 31.44 18.62 45.42
CA LYS A 155 30.10 19.20 45.39
C LYS A 155 29.99 20.42 46.31
N ARG A 156 30.49 20.33 47.54
CA ARG A 156 30.58 21.47 48.48
C ARG A 156 31.40 22.63 47.92
N PHE A 157 32.55 22.34 47.29
CA PHE A 157 33.36 23.37 46.65
C PHE A 157 32.60 24.07 45.52
N VAL A 158 31.88 23.33 44.66
CA VAL A 158 31.06 23.91 43.57
C VAL A 158 29.97 24.81 44.14
N THR A 159 29.22 24.37 45.14
CA THR A 159 28.19 25.19 45.82
C THR A 159 28.79 26.44 46.49
N GLN A 160 30.00 26.34 47.04
CA GLN A 160 30.71 27.51 47.61
C GLN A 160 31.12 28.51 46.53
N MET A 161 31.69 28.05 45.40
CA MET A 161 32.07 28.92 44.29
C MET A 161 30.87 29.61 43.63
N GLU A 162 29.73 28.93 43.55
CA GLU A 162 28.46 29.50 43.07
C GLU A 162 27.94 30.64 43.96
N GLN A 163 28.18 30.58 45.28
CA GLN A 163 27.85 31.66 46.22
C GLN A 163 28.86 32.81 46.18
N GLU A 164 30.14 32.52 45.98
CA GLU A 164 31.21 33.52 45.91
C GLU A 164 31.25 34.24 44.54
N PHE A 165 30.88 33.57 43.45
CA PHE A 165 30.96 34.06 42.06
C PHE A 165 29.61 33.90 41.31
N PRO A 166 28.58 34.71 41.63
CA PRO A 166 27.27 34.61 41.00
C PRO A 166 27.32 34.83 39.48
N GLY A 167 26.56 34.05 38.71
CA GLY A 167 26.65 34.05 37.24
C GLY A 167 27.66 33.04 36.67
N THR A 168 28.33 32.27 37.53
CA THR A 168 29.24 31.18 37.15
C THR A 168 28.52 29.83 37.18
N ALA A 169 28.29 29.26 36.01
CA ALA A 169 27.82 27.90 35.81
C ALA A 169 29.00 26.92 35.86
N ILE A 170 29.06 26.03 36.86
CA ILE A 170 30.13 25.03 36.98
C ILE A 170 29.56 23.63 36.74
N LEU A 171 30.15 22.93 35.78
CA LEU A 171 29.90 21.55 35.40
C LEU A 171 31.20 20.75 35.57
N SER A 172 31.14 19.67 36.33
CA SER A 172 32.26 18.74 36.48
C SER A 172 31.82 17.30 36.28
N TYR A 173 32.61 16.55 35.50
CA TYR A 173 32.45 15.12 35.29
C TYR A 173 33.48 14.33 36.10
N PRO A 174 33.11 13.75 37.25
CA PRO A 174 34.03 12.99 38.10
C PRO A 174 34.35 11.61 37.50
N THR A 175 35.50 11.47 36.83
CA THR A 175 35.91 10.16 36.28
C THR A 175 36.38 9.21 37.38
N GLY A 176 35.56 8.23 37.73
CA GLY A 176 35.93 7.15 38.66
C GLY A 176 36.82 6.08 38.02
N ALA A 177 38.14 6.28 38.01
CA ALA A 177 39.21 5.33 37.67
C ALA A 177 39.15 4.57 36.32
N ARG A 178 38.10 4.73 35.51
CA ARG A 178 37.99 4.21 34.14
C ARG A 178 38.82 5.10 33.20
N ILE A 179 39.72 4.48 32.46
CA ILE A 179 40.76 5.16 31.67
C ILE A 179 40.20 5.75 30.36
N GLU A 180 39.08 5.23 29.88
CA GLU A 180 38.36 5.75 28.72
C GLU A 180 37.20 6.63 29.20
N ASN A 181 37.46 7.93 29.26
CA ASN A 181 36.44 8.94 29.56
C ASN A 181 35.89 9.55 28.27
N PRO A 182 34.62 9.27 27.90
CA PRO A 182 34.02 9.71 26.65
C PRO A 182 33.35 11.09 26.73
N PHE A 183 33.39 11.85 27.84
CA PHE A 183 32.61 13.09 27.98
C PHE A 183 32.88 14.09 26.87
N THR A 184 34.13 14.53 26.67
CA THR A 184 34.46 15.48 25.61
C THR A 184 34.14 14.93 24.22
N TRP A 185 34.32 13.63 23.98
CA TRP A 185 33.96 13.02 22.70
C TRP A 185 32.45 13.01 22.46
N LYS A 186 31.64 12.71 23.48
CA LYS A 186 30.16 12.80 23.41
C LYS A 186 29.69 14.25 23.27
N LEU A 187 30.34 15.20 23.93
CA LEU A 187 30.03 16.63 23.81
C LEU A 187 30.34 17.14 22.41
N VAL A 188 31.50 16.78 21.85
CA VAL A 188 31.84 17.06 20.44
C VAL A 188 30.84 16.40 19.51
N ASP A 189 30.53 15.12 19.69
CA ASP A 189 29.58 14.38 18.84
C ASP A 189 28.18 15.03 18.86
N LEU A 190 27.73 15.49 20.03
CA LEU A 190 26.49 16.24 20.21
C LEU A 190 26.53 17.61 19.54
N LEU A 191 27.64 18.34 19.62
CA LEU A 191 27.79 19.65 18.97
C LEU A 191 27.96 19.54 17.45
N GLU A 192 28.49 18.43 16.94
CA GLU A 192 28.66 18.17 15.49
C GLU A 192 27.39 17.59 14.86
N LYS A 193 26.73 16.63 15.51
CA LYS A 193 25.55 15.93 14.96
C LYS A 193 24.22 16.49 15.45
N GLY A 194 24.19 17.16 16.60
CA GLY A 194 22.96 17.56 17.29
C GLY A 194 22.19 16.42 17.97
N VAL A 195 20.98 16.72 18.42
CA VAL A 195 20.11 15.80 19.18
C VAL A 195 18.71 15.71 18.56
N GLU A 196 17.97 14.65 18.90
CA GLU A 196 16.61 14.34 18.41
C GLU A 196 15.51 15.19 19.08
N VAL A 197 15.80 16.47 19.32
CA VAL A 197 14.88 17.45 19.89
C VAL A 197 14.56 18.49 18.82
N LYS A 198 13.26 18.72 18.54
CA LYS A 198 12.78 19.68 17.51
C LYS A 198 12.92 21.15 17.93
N GLN A 199 14.13 21.56 18.31
CA GLN A 199 14.47 22.91 18.78
C GLN A 199 15.79 23.33 18.15
N LYS A 200 15.88 24.56 17.61
CA LYS A 200 17.07 25.08 16.89
C LYS A 200 18.28 25.40 17.79
N SER A 201 18.11 25.27 19.10
CA SER A 201 19.08 25.66 20.13
C SER A 201 18.84 24.84 21.39
N LEU A 202 19.90 24.36 22.03
CA LEU A 202 19.83 23.48 23.19
C LEU A 202 20.25 24.22 24.46
N SER A 203 19.58 23.93 25.58
CA SER A 203 20.03 24.37 26.89
C SER A 203 21.10 23.45 27.47
N ILE A 204 21.86 23.95 28.45
CA ILE A 204 22.87 23.15 29.15
C ILE A 204 22.27 21.89 29.79
N ALA A 205 21.07 21.98 30.36
CA ALA A 205 20.33 20.83 30.89
C ALA A 205 19.97 19.80 29.81
N GLN A 206 19.60 20.23 28.59
CA GLN A 206 19.31 19.32 27.48
C GLN A 206 20.57 18.63 26.94
N VAL A 207 21.69 19.36 26.86
CA VAL A 207 23.00 18.78 26.52
C VAL A 207 23.40 17.73 27.54
N LEU A 208 23.24 18.02 28.84
CA LEU A 208 23.55 17.08 29.92
C LEU A 208 22.62 15.86 29.97
N ALA A 209 21.32 16.03 29.70
CA ALA A 209 20.39 14.91 29.63
C ALA A 209 20.72 13.94 28.47
N SER A 210 21.25 14.47 27.36
CA SER A 210 21.64 13.69 26.19
C SER A 210 22.96 12.93 26.43
N ILE A 211 23.89 13.52 27.17
CA ILE A 211 25.15 12.89 27.55
C ILE A 211 24.92 12.10 28.84
N GLN A 212 24.63 10.80 28.72
CA GLN A 212 24.45 9.93 29.90
C GLN A 212 25.72 9.90 30.78
N GLY A 213 25.58 10.30 32.06
CA GLY A 213 26.64 10.32 33.07
C GLY A 213 26.18 10.84 34.44
N GLU A 214 27.04 10.71 35.45
CA GLU A 214 26.87 11.37 36.76
C GLU A 214 27.60 12.71 36.74
N TRP A 215 26.89 13.80 37.01
CA TRP A 215 27.42 15.17 36.90
C TRP A 215 27.43 15.85 38.27
N ILE A 216 28.45 16.66 38.54
CA ILE A 216 28.40 17.67 39.60
C ILE A 216 28.13 19.01 38.92
N VAL A 217 26.97 19.59 39.21
CA VAL A 217 26.40 20.74 38.52
C VAL A 217 26.07 21.82 39.55
N SER A 218 26.33 23.10 39.25
CA SER A 218 25.89 24.21 40.10
C SER A 218 24.36 24.44 39.99
N SER A 219 23.69 24.89 41.06
CA SER A 219 22.22 25.00 41.08
C SER A 219 21.66 25.94 40.00
N GLN A 220 22.39 27.02 39.68
CA GLN A 220 22.09 27.93 38.56
C GLN A 220 22.10 27.21 37.21
N THR A 221 22.93 26.19 37.03
CA THR A 221 23.04 25.42 35.77
C THR A 221 21.88 24.44 35.60
N GLU A 222 21.36 23.86 36.69
CA GLU A 222 20.16 23.01 36.66
C GLU A 222 18.88 23.83 36.37
N GLN A 223 18.83 25.08 36.85
CA GLN A 223 17.69 25.99 36.66
C GLN A 223 17.81 26.85 35.39
N SER A 224 18.99 26.92 34.76
CA SER A 224 19.24 27.74 33.59
C SER A 224 18.60 27.15 32.34
N GLY A 225 17.59 27.85 31.83
CA GLY A 225 17.06 27.67 30.48
C GLY A 225 17.96 28.23 29.37
N ASP A 226 19.23 28.56 29.66
CA ASP A 226 20.09 29.26 28.70
C ASP A 226 20.51 28.38 27.54
N LYS A 227 20.32 28.92 26.34
CA LYS A 227 20.62 28.26 25.07
C LYS A 227 22.11 28.40 24.79
N ILE A 228 22.86 27.32 24.99
CA ILE A 228 24.34 27.34 24.94
C ILE A 228 24.92 26.99 23.57
N CYS A 229 24.19 26.20 22.77
CA CYS A 229 24.59 25.82 21.42
C CYS A 229 23.38 25.69 20.50
N HIS A 230 23.63 25.72 19.19
CA HIS A 230 22.67 25.35 18.16
C HIS A 230 22.45 23.83 18.18
N ASN A 231 21.26 23.40 17.76
CA ASN A 231 21.03 21.99 17.45
C ASN A 231 21.30 21.78 15.96
N THR A 232 22.49 21.29 15.63
CA THR A 232 22.93 21.09 14.24
C THR A 232 21.97 20.18 13.48
N ARG A 233 21.52 19.07 14.10
CA ARG A 233 20.53 18.13 13.55
C ARG A 233 19.25 18.82 13.09
N TYR A 234 18.62 19.56 13.99
CA TYR A 234 17.34 20.22 13.70
C TYR A 234 17.50 21.44 12.79
N THR A 235 18.67 22.09 12.79
CA THR A 235 18.96 23.21 11.90
C THR A 235 19.12 22.72 10.47
N GLN A 236 19.92 21.66 10.25
CA GLN A 236 20.04 20.96 8.96
C GLN A 236 18.69 20.42 8.48
N PHE A 237 17.91 19.80 9.37
CA PHE A 237 16.55 19.33 9.05
C PHE A 237 15.64 20.46 8.54
N CYS A 238 15.61 21.61 9.21
CA CYS A 238 14.86 22.77 8.71
C CYS A 238 15.36 23.25 7.34
N GLU A 239 16.68 23.35 7.13
CA GLU A 239 17.23 23.79 5.83
C GLU A 239 16.95 22.81 4.69
N LEU A 240 16.94 21.50 4.98
CA LEU A 240 16.56 20.46 4.02
C LEU A 240 15.06 20.53 3.70
N LEU A 241 14.20 20.72 4.70
CA LEU A 241 12.77 20.94 4.48
C LEU A 241 12.49 22.21 3.68
N ASP A 242 13.10 23.35 4.04
CA ASP A 242 12.90 24.62 3.32
C ASP A 242 13.25 24.50 1.82
N LYS A 243 14.31 23.73 1.48
CA LYS A 243 14.66 23.37 0.10
C LYS A 243 13.63 22.42 -0.52
N ALA A 244 13.30 21.33 0.17
CA ALA A 244 12.35 20.32 -0.31
C ALA A 244 10.98 20.92 -0.61
N GLU A 245 10.43 21.76 0.28
CA GLU A 245 9.17 22.49 0.07
C GLU A 245 9.25 23.44 -1.14
N SER A 246 10.41 24.03 -1.43
CA SER A 246 10.59 24.88 -2.61
C SER A 246 10.45 24.06 -3.89
N TYR A 247 11.12 22.91 -3.99
CA TYR A 247 11.04 22.01 -5.14
C TYR A 247 9.68 21.32 -5.25
N PHE A 248 9.06 20.95 -4.13
CA PHE A 248 7.72 20.36 -4.08
C PHE A 248 6.66 21.33 -4.63
N LYS A 249 6.79 22.64 -4.34
CA LYS A 249 5.91 23.69 -4.90
C LYS A 249 6.11 23.94 -6.40
N THR A 250 7.30 23.69 -6.94
CA THR A 250 7.56 23.77 -8.40
C THR A 250 7.29 22.46 -9.14
N LEU A 251 6.85 21.40 -8.43
CA LEU A 251 6.68 20.03 -8.93
C LEU A 251 7.99 19.39 -9.44
N GLU A 252 9.14 19.86 -8.97
CA GLU A 252 10.46 19.24 -9.15
C GLU A 252 10.63 18.10 -8.14
N LEU A 253 9.85 17.04 -8.34
CA LEU A 253 9.63 16.00 -7.32
C LEU A 253 10.85 15.08 -7.11
N GLN A 254 11.77 14.95 -8.07
CA GLN A 254 12.99 14.14 -7.90
C GLN A 254 13.97 14.82 -6.94
N GLU A 255 14.16 16.12 -7.11
CA GLU A 255 14.95 16.99 -6.24
C GLU A 255 14.32 17.04 -4.84
N ALA A 256 13.00 17.27 -4.75
CA ALA A 256 12.28 17.26 -3.49
C ALA A 256 12.44 15.93 -2.73
N GLN A 257 12.33 14.79 -3.42
CA GLN A 257 12.52 13.47 -2.82
C GLN A 257 13.90 13.30 -2.19
N ALA A 258 14.96 13.71 -2.89
CA ALA A 258 16.34 13.58 -2.39
C ALA A 258 16.55 14.38 -1.09
N TYR A 259 15.95 15.57 -0.98
CA TYR A 259 16.00 16.37 0.25
C TYR A 259 15.10 15.81 1.37
N TYR A 260 13.90 15.33 1.05
CA TYR A 260 13.02 14.68 2.02
C TYR A 260 13.60 13.37 2.58
N GLN A 261 14.34 12.59 1.76
CA GLN A 261 15.06 11.40 2.22
C GLN A 261 16.15 11.75 3.24
N GLN A 262 16.99 12.75 2.94
CA GLN A 262 18.00 13.25 3.89
C GLN A 262 17.36 13.82 5.17
N ALA A 263 16.22 14.52 5.07
CA ALA A 263 15.49 14.98 6.24
C ALA A 263 14.95 13.81 7.10
N ASN A 264 14.56 12.70 6.48
CA ASN A 264 14.04 11.51 7.17
C ASN A 264 15.15 10.70 7.85
N GLU A 265 16.38 10.74 7.35
CA GLU A 265 17.55 10.21 8.05
C GLU A 265 17.84 11.02 9.34
N LEU A 266 17.63 12.33 9.31
CA LEU A 266 17.78 13.18 10.50
C LEU A 266 16.63 13.01 11.50
N PHE A 267 15.38 12.90 11.06
CA PHE A 267 14.22 12.70 11.94
C PHE A 267 13.29 11.61 11.35
N PRO A 268 13.55 10.33 11.67
CA PRO A 268 12.74 9.22 11.17
C PRO A 268 11.38 9.17 11.88
N GLY A 269 10.34 8.80 11.13
CA GLY A 269 8.98 8.64 11.66
C GLY A 269 8.12 9.90 11.64
N GLU A 270 8.58 10.99 11.03
CA GLU A 270 7.76 12.18 10.80
C GLU A 270 6.65 11.88 9.79
N LEU A 271 5.39 11.94 10.25
CA LEU A 271 4.22 11.58 9.43
C LEU A 271 4.05 12.46 8.18
N ASP A 272 4.24 13.79 8.30
CA ASP A 272 4.19 14.71 7.15
C ASP A 272 5.24 14.35 6.09
N LEU A 273 6.45 14.03 6.53
CA LEU A 273 7.56 13.67 5.68
C LEU A 273 7.34 12.30 4.99
N HIS A 274 6.82 11.34 5.73
CA HIS A 274 6.40 10.05 5.19
C HIS A 274 5.32 10.21 4.13
N ASN A 275 4.29 11.05 4.40
CA ASN A 275 3.22 11.31 3.45
C ASN A 275 3.76 11.98 2.16
N LYS A 276 4.69 12.94 2.26
CA LYS A 276 5.31 13.58 1.08
C LYS A 276 6.18 12.63 0.26
N LEU A 277 6.96 11.76 0.92
CA LEU A 277 7.73 10.72 0.24
C LEU A 277 6.83 9.70 -0.45
N SER A 278 5.75 9.27 0.23
CA SER A 278 4.73 8.40 -0.36
C SER A 278 4.05 9.06 -1.55
N PHE A 279 3.64 10.33 -1.45
CA PHE A 279 3.06 11.10 -2.56
C PHE A 279 3.98 11.10 -3.79
N ILE A 280 5.28 11.40 -3.61
CA ILE A 280 6.23 11.42 -4.71
C ILE A 280 6.37 10.02 -5.33
N ARG A 281 6.40 8.97 -4.51
CA ARG A 281 6.43 7.58 -4.99
C ARG A 281 5.19 7.24 -5.84
N HIS A 282 3.99 7.58 -5.36
CA HIS A 282 2.73 7.34 -6.07
C HIS A 282 2.65 8.15 -7.37
N TRP A 283 3.07 9.42 -7.36
CA TRP A 283 3.21 10.23 -8.58
C TRP A 283 4.17 9.61 -9.60
N GLN A 284 5.38 9.24 -9.17
CA GLN A 284 6.40 8.63 -10.04
C GLN A 284 5.99 7.24 -10.56
N GLN A 285 5.16 6.49 -9.83
CA GLN A 285 4.57 5.26 -10.31
C GLN A 285 3.49 5.57 -11.36
N GLY A 286 2.60 6.51 -11.10
CA GLY A 286 1.57 6.97 -12.03
C GLY A 286 2.14 7.43 -13.37
N GLU A 287 3.14 8.31 -13.36
CA GLU A 287 3.82 8.76 -14.59
C GLU A 287 4.49 7.62 -15.35
N ARG A 288 5.09 6.64 -14.66
CA ARG A 288 5.70 5.47 -15.33
C ARG A 288 4.64 4.58 -15.98
N CYS A 289 3.56 4.24 -15.27
CA CYS A 289 2.46 3.46 -15.85
C CYS A 289 1.78 4.21 -17.01
N PHE A 290 1.64 5.53 -16.91
CA PHE A 290 1.10 6.38 -17.97
C PHE A 290 1.98 6.37 -19.24
N GLN A 291 3.31 6.43 -19.10
CA GLN A 291 4.25 6.33 -20.23
C GLN A 291 4.27 4.95 -20.89
N VAL A 292 4.04 3.88 -20.12
CA VAL A 292 3.91 2.50 -20.63
C VAL A 292 2.55 2.26 -21.29
N GLY A 293 1.56 3.13 -21.08
CA GLY A 293 0.19 2.98 -21.58
C GLY A 293 -0.74 2.17 -20.67
N ASN A 294 -0.29 1.78 -19.46
CA ASN A 294 -1.15 1.16 -18.46
C ASN A 294 -1.90 2.23 -17.66
N TYR A 295 -2.94 2.78 -18.29
CA TYR A 295 -3.69 3.91 -17.74
C TYR A 295 -4.52 3.56 -16.50
N VAL A 296 -4.86 2.28 -16.29
CA VAL A 296 -5.63 1.81 -15.13
C VAL A 296 -4.78 1.88 -13.85
N GLU A 297 -3.56 1.33 -13.89
CA GLU A 297 -2.60 1.47 -12.79
C GLU A 297 -2.13 2.91 -12.60
N ALA A 298 -1.97 3.67 -13.70
CA ALA A 298 -1.64 5.08 -13.64
C ALA A 298 -2.70 5.86 -12.85
N ARG A 299 -3.99 5.65 -13.19
CA ARG A 299 -5.12 6.25 -12.47
C ARG A 299 -5.08 5.89 -10.98
N ALA A 300 -4.97 4.61 -10.63
CA ALA A 300 -4.95 4.18 -9.24
C ALA A 300 -3.79 4.84 -8.45
N SER A 301 -2.59 4.87 -9.04
CA SER A 301 -1.42 5.53 -8.44
C SER A 301 -1.64 7.04 -8.24
N PHE A 302 -2.29 7.72 -9.20
CA PHE A 302 -2.62 9.13 -9.05
C PHE A 302 -3.77 9.38 -8.05
N GLU A 303 -4.72 8.46 -7.89
CA GLU A 303 -5.77 8.54 -6.86
C GLU A 303 -5.18 8.36 -5.44
N GLU A 304 -4.21 7.45 -5.26
CA GLU A 304 -3.44 7.33 -4.01
C GLU A 304 -2.62 8.60 -3.70
N ALA A 305 -1.99 9.20 -4.71
CA ALA A 305 -1.31 10.49 -4.55
C ALA A 305 -2.30 11.61 -4.16
N LEU A 306 -3.50 11.63 -4.77
CA LEU A 306 -4.53 12.62 -4.49
C LEU A 306 -5.09 12.50 -3.07
N ALA A 307 -5.21 11.28 -2.55
CA ALA A 307 -5.63 11.01 -1.18
C ALA A 307 -4.63 11.52 -0.13
N LEU A 308 -3.33 11.61 -0.49
CA LEU A 308 -2.29 12.18 0.37
C LEU A 308 -2.26 13.72 0.30
N PHE A 309 -2.32 14.30 -0.90
CA PHE A 309 -2.35 15.75 -1.10
C PHE A 309 -3.28 16.15 -2.26
N ASP A 310 -4.29 16.96 -1.95
CA ASP A 310 -5.17 17.54 -2.97
C ASP A 310 -4.43 18.59 -3.81
N MET A 311 -3.93 18.15 -4.97
CA MET A 311 -3.28 19.01 -5.95
C MET A 311 -4.03 19.02 -7.29
N PRO A 312 -4.30 20.21 -7.88
CA PRO A 312 -4.94 20.32 -9.20
C PRO A 312 -4.20 19.56 -10.30
N ALA A 313 -2.86 19.50 -10.25
CA ALA A 313 -2.04 18.75 -11.21
C ALA A 313 -2.30 17.23 -11.15
N VAL A 314 -2.52 16.68 -9.96
CA VAL A 314 -2.87 15.26 -9.78
C VAL A 314 -4.29 15.01 -10.30
N LYS A 315 -5.25 15.87 -9.97
CA LYS A 315 -6.63 15.79 -10.49
C LYS A 315 -6.66 15.82 -12.03
N GLN A 316 -5.83 16.65 -12.65
CA GLN A 316 -5.66 16.66 -14.10
C GLN A 316 -5.15 15.30 -14.62
N LYS A 317 -4.10 14.73 -14.03
CA LYS A 317 -3.52 13.44 -14.42
C LYS A 317 -4.47 12.24 -14.23
N VAL A 318 -5.29 12.25 -13.18
CA VAL A 318 -6.39 11.28 -13.00
C VAL A 318 -7.37 11.38 -14.17
N ASN A 319 -7.81 12.59 -14.53
CA ASN A 319 -8.76 12.79 -15.63
C ASN A 319 -8.15 12.42 -17.00
N GLU A 320 -6.89 12.79 -17.27
CA GLU A 320 -6.16 12.37 -18.49
C GLU A 320 -6.08 10.83 -18.60
N SER A 321 -5.82 10.14 -17.48
CA SER A 321 -5.79 8.67 -17.42
C SER A 321 -7.18 8.07 -17.71
N ILE A 322 -8.24 8.61 -17.11
CA ILE A 322 -9.62 8.15 -17.37
C ILE A 322 -10.02 8.36 -18.84
N GLU A 323 -9.63 9.49 -19.45
CA GLU A 323 -9.91 9.78 -20.86
C GLU A 323 -9.25 8.77 -21.79
N LEU A 324 -7.99 8.40 -21.55
CA LEU A 324 -7.29 7.40 -22.35
C LEU A 324 -7.86 5.98 -22.16
N ILE A 325 -8.31 5.62 -20.94
CA ILE A 325 -9.05 4.36 -20.69
C ILE A 325 -10.34 4.33 -21.51
N ALA A 326 -11.15 5.39 -21.45
CA ALA A 326 -12.42 5.48 -22.18
C ALA A 326 -12.23 5.37 -23.70
N GLN A 327 -11.18 6.01 -24.24
CA GLN A 327 -10.83 5.93 -25.66
C GLN A 327 -10.33 4.53 -26.08
N SER A 328 -9.58 3.82 -25.23
CA SER A 328 -9.15 2.43 -25.53
C SER A 328 -10.34 1.49 -25.60
N LEU A 329 -11.19 1.49 -24.56
CA LEU A 329 -12.39 0.65 -24.48
C LEU A 329 -13.37 0.91 -25.61
N TYR A 330 -13.45 2.15 -26.11
CA TYR A 330 -14.24 2.47 -27.30
C TYR A 330 -13.68 1.80 -28.56
N ARG A 331 -12.35 1.83 -28.77
CA ARG A 331 -11.69 1.15 -29.91
C ARG A 331 -11.80 -0.37 -29.85
N GLU A 332 -11.80 -0.93 -28.65
CA GLU A 332 -12.03 -2.36 -28.38
C GLU A 332 -13.52 -2.78 -28.52
N GLY A 333 -14.43 -1.85 -28.85
CA GLY A 333 -15.86 -2.13 -29.00
C GLY A 333 -16.62 -2.36 -27.69
N ARG A 334 -15.99 -2.12 -26.53
CA ARG A 334 -16.52 -2.27 -25.17
C ARG A 334 -17.29 -1.01 -24.71
N TYR A 335 -18.27 -0.62 -25.52
CA TYR A 335 -18.97 0.66 -25.41
C TYR A 335 -19.67 0.91 -24.06
N THR A 336 -20.16 -0.12 -23.38
CA THR A 336 -20.78 0.00 -22.04
C THR A 336 -19.77 0.44 -20.98
N GLN A 337 -18.55 -0.10 -21.02
CA GLN A 337 -17.46 0.30 -20.12
C GLN A 337 -16.93 1.69 -20.49
N ALA A 338 -16.76 1.97 -21.78
CA ALA A 338 -16.37 3.30 -22.26
C ALA A 338 -17.37 4.39 -21.82
N LYS A 339 -18.69 4.12 -21.93
CA LYS A 339 -19.77 5.00 -21.47
C LYS A 339 -19.58 5.40 -20.00
N PHE A 340 -19.38 4.43 -19.11
CA PHE A 340 -19.19 4.68 -17.67
C PHE A 340 -18.01 5.62 -17.39
N TYR A 341 -16.88 5.45 -18.07
CA TYR A 341 -15.73 6.34 -17.89
C TYR A 341 -15.96 7.75 -18.46
N PHE A 342 -16.73 7.91 -19.55
CA PHE A 342 -17.13 9.24 -20.03
C PHE A 342 -18.11 9.95 -19.09
N GLU A 343 -19.04 9.23 -18.45
CA GLU A 343 -19.91 9.79 -17.41
C GLU A 343 -19.10 10.24 -16.19
N LEU A 344 -18.10 9.45 -15.78
CA LEU A 344 -17.18 9.80 -14.69
C LEU A 344 -16.35 11.06 -15.01
N LEU A 345 -15.89 11.25 -16.25
CA LEU A 345 -15.20 12.46 -16.69
C LEU A 345 -16.10 13.70 -16.63
N ILE A 346 -17.36 13.59 -17.05
CA ILE A 346 -18.32 14.70 -16.98
C ILE A 346 -18.57 15.10 -15.52
N LYS A 347 -18.61 14.13 -14.60
CA LYS A 347 -18.75 14.37 -13.15
C LYS A 347 -17.50 15.02 -12.55
N ASN A 348 -16.30 14.58 -12.92
CA ASN A 348 -15.05 15.00 -12.28
C ASN A 348 -14.41 16.26 -12.89
N ALA A 349 -14.46 16.41 -14.22
CA ALA A 349 -13.83 17.50 -14.96
C ALA A 349 -14.83 18.57 -15.45
N GLY A 350 -16.12 18.38 -15.19
CA GLY A 350 -17.21 19.20 -15.70
C GLY A 350 -17.63 18.82 -17.13
N ASN A 351 -18.77 19.37 -17.56
CA ASN A 351 -19.39 19.05 -18.84
C ASN A 351 -18.66 19.72 -20.02
N LYS A 352 -17.54 19.14 -20.45
CA LYS A 352 -16.92 19.45 -21.75
C LYS A 352 -17.73 18.84 -22.89
N ALA A 353 -17.95 19.63 -23.96
CA ALA A 353 -18.69 19.18 -25.14
C ALA A 353 -18.12 17.90 -25.78
N GLU A 354 -16.79 17.74 -25.76
CA GLU A 354 -16.06 16.58 -26.29
C GLU A 354 -16.43 15.27 -25.58
N TYR A 355 -16.63 15.31 -24.26
CA TYR A 355 -17.05 14.15 -23.47
C TYR A 355 -18.53 13.83 -23.69
N ALA A 356 -19.39 14.85 -23.78
CA ALA A 356 -20.80 14.66 -24.11
C ALA A 356 -21.02 14.09 -25.53
N GLU A 357 -20.21 14.51 -26.51
CA GLU A 357 -20.23 13.94 -27.86
C GLU A 357 -19.75 12.49 -27.88
N SER A 358 -18.66 12.19 -27.15
CA SER A 358 -18.11 10.83 -27.05
C SER A 358 -19.04 9.88 -26.30
N LEU A 359 -19.72 10.37 -25.26
CA LEU A 359 -20.78 9.66 -24.54
C LEU A 359 -21.92 9.30 -25.50
N LYS A 360 -22.41 10.28 -26.28
CA LYS A 360 -23.48 10.05 -27.24
C LYS A 360 -23.09 9.00 -28.30
N LYS A 361 -21.85 9.03 -28.80
CA LYS A 361 -21.33 7.99 -29.71
C LYS A 361 -21.36 6.60 -29.08
N CYS A 362 -21.04 6.47 -27.79
CA CYS A 362 -21.17 5.20 -27.07
C CYS A 362 -22.64 4.76 -26.97
N GLU A 363 -23.57 5.69 -26.68
CA GLU A 363 -24.99 5.39 -26.59
C GLU A 363 -25.61 4.98 -27.93
N ASP A 364 -25.27 5.68 -29.02
CA ASP A 364 -25.71 5.36 -30.38
C ASP A 364 -25.22 3.95 -30.80
N GLU A 365 -23.98 3.59 -30.48
CA GLU A 365 -23.40 2.25 -30.73
C GLU A 365 -24.04 1.13 -29.87
N ILE A 366 -24.30 1.39 -28.58
CA ILE A 366 -25.00 0.44 -27.70
C ILE A 366 -26.44 0.23 -28.19
N LYS A 367 -27.13 1.32 -28.56
CA LYS A 367 -28.48 1.27 -29.13
C LYS A 367 -28.49 0.51 -30.46
N PHE A 368 -27.50 0.74 -31.33
CA PHE A 368 -27.33 0.02 -32.58
C PHE A 368 -27.19 -1.48 -32.35
N LYS A 369 -26.21 -1.94 -31.55
CA LYS A 369 -26.02 -3.36 -31.22
C LYS A 369 -27.28 -4.01 -30.62
N SER A 370 -27.95 -3.33 -29.69
CA SER A 370 -29.20 -3.81 -29.08
C SER A 370 -30.35 -3.93 -30.10
N THR A 371 -30.54 -2.91 -30.95
CA THR A 371 -31.58 -2.90 -31.99
C THR A 371 -31.33 -3.98 -33.05
N VAL A 372 -30.06 -4.21 -33.43
CA VAL A 372 -29.67 -5.30 -34.35
C VAL A 372 -29.97 -6.66 -33.75
N ASN A 373 -29.58 -6.92 -32.50
CA ASN A 373 -29.89 -8.19 -31.82
C ASN A 373 -31.40 -8.46 -31.75
N HIS A 374 -32.20 -7.42 -31.48
CA HIS A 374 -33.67 -7.54 -31.45
C HIS A 374 -34.27 -7.75 -32.85
N ALA A 375 -33.72 -7.11 -33.89
CA ALA A 375 -34.13 -7.34 -35.27
C ALA A 375 -33.79 -8.76 -35.76
N ASP A 376 -32.60 -9.27 -35.40
CA ASP A 376 -32.17 -10.64 -35.64
C ASP A 376 -33.11 -11.63 -34.93
N GLN A 377 -33.46 -11.39 -33.66
CA GLN A 377 -34.43 -12.22 -32.94
C GLN A 377 -35.78 -12.27 -33.66
N LEU A 378 -36.37 -11.12 -34.00
CA LEU A 378 -37.64 -11.04 -34.73
C LEU A 378 -37.57 -11.72 -36.11
N TYR A 379 -36.41 -11.69 -36.76
CA TYR A 379 -36.17 -12.39 -38.02
C TYR A 379 -36.19 -13.92 -37.87
N PHE A 380 -35.63 -14.46 -36.77
CA PHE A 380 -35.70 -15.89 -36.46
C PHE A 380 -37.07 -16.34 -35.93
N GLU A 381 -37.84 -15.43 -35.33
CA GLU A 381 -39.26 -15.60 -34.96
C GLU A 381 -40.24 -15.52 -36.15
N GLU A 382 -39.76 -15.47 -37.41
CA GLU A 382 -40.56 -15.29 -38.65
C GLU A 382 -41.33 -13.96 -38.76
N ARG A 383 -41.13 -13.01 -37.84
CA ARG A 383 -41.84 -11.72 -37.79
C ARG A 383 -41.18 -10.69 -38.71
N TYR A 384 -41.03 -11.05 -39.98
CA TYR A 384 -40.22 -10.32 -40.98
C TYR A 384 -40.63 -8.85 -41.14
N GLY A 385 -41.91 -8.50 -41.00
CA GLY A 385 -42.38 -7.12 -41.05
C GLY A 385 -41.93 -6.26 -39.86
N GLU A 386 -41.86 -6.85 -38.66
CA GLU A 386 -41.36 -6.17 -37.46
C GLU A 386 -39.83 -6.11 -37.46
N ALA A 387 -39.18 -7.19 -37.89
CA ALA A 387 -37.74 -7.24 -38.11
C ALA A 387 -37.28 -6.18 -39.14
N LEU A 388 -38.03 -5.99 -40.24
CA LEU A 388 -37.76 -4.96 -41.25
C LEU A 388 -37.72 -3.56 -40.62
N ASN A 389 -38.75 -3.21 -39.83
CA ASN A 389 -38.82 -1.91 -39.14
C ASN A 389 -37.63 -1.71 -38.18
N LYS A 390 -37.18 -2.77 -37.50
CA LYS A 390 -36.03 -2.71 -36.58
C LYS A 390 -34.69 -2.64 -37.30
N TYR A 391 -34.53 -3.31 -38.45
CA TYR A 391 -33.36 -3.10 -39.31
C TYR A 391 -33.34 -1.67 -39.89
N GLU A 392 -34.49 -1.08 -40.22
CA GLU A 392 -34.56 0.34 -40.60
C GLU A 392 -34.19 1.30 -39.46
N GLU A 393 -34.62 1.02 -38.22
CA GLU A 393 -34.22 1.78 -37.03
C GLU A 393 -32.69 1.69 -36.80
N ALA A 394 -32.09 0.50 -36.93
CA ALA A 394 -30.64 0.32 -36.81
C ALA A 394 -29.87 1.06 -37.92
N LEU A 395 -30.33 1.00 -39.17
CA LEU A 395 -29.69 1.65 -40.32
C LEU A 395 -29.78 3.19 -40.30
N GLN A 396 -30.63 3.78 -39.45
CA GLN A 396 -30.62 5.22 -39.17
C GLN A 396 -29.51 5.65 -38.20
N LEU A 397 -29.00 4.71 -37.39
CA LEU A 397 -27.92 4.97 -36.43
C LEU A 397 -26.55 4.74 -37.06
N HIS A 398 -26.34 3.59 -37.71
CA HIS A 398 -25.10 3.26 -38.38
C HIS A 398 -25.36 2.59 -39.73
N HIS A 399 -24.60 2.97 -40.77
CA HIS A 399 -24.69 2.37 -42.09
C HIS A 399 -23.86 1.09 -42.15
N ASP A 400 -24.49 -0.04 -42.48
CA ASP A 400 -23.83 -1.34 -42.65
C ASP A 400 -24.45 -2.08 -43.86
N GLN A 401 -23.58 -2.62 -44.72
CA GLN A 401 -23.99 -3.38 -45.90
C GLN A 401 -24.59 -4.75 -45.54
N THR A 402 -24.19 -5.34 -44.42
CA THR A 402 -24.69 -6.63 -43.93
C THR A 402 -26.16 -6.51 -43.52
N LEU A 403 -26.48 -5.48 -42.74
CA LEU A 403 -27.84 -5.10 -42.38
C LEU A 403 -28.70 -4.69 -43.59
N LEU A 404 -28.12 -4.03 -44.59
CA LEU A 404 -28.82 -3.74 -45.85
C LEU A 404 -29.21 -5.01 -46.62
N SER A 405 -28.35 -6.05 -46.63
CA SER A 405 -28.73 -7.36 -47.19
C SER A 405 -29.90 -7.94 -46.40
N ARG A 406 -29.75 -8.11 -45.07
CA ARG A 406 -30.80 -8.68 -44.21
C ARG A 406 -32.15 -7.98 -44.37
N LYS A 407 -32.14 -6.64 -44.49
CA LYS A 407 -33.32 -5.83 -44.83
C LYS A 407 -33.94 -6.23 -46.18
N GLN A 408 -33.15 -6.30 -47.25
CA GLN A 408 -33.66 -6.75 -48.56
C GLN A 408 -34.23 -8.16 -48.51
N ASP A 409 -33.70 -9.00 -47.65
CA ASP A 409 -34.14 -10.39 -47.52
C ASP A 409 -35.47 -10.50 -46.75
N CYS A 410 -35.69 -9.71 -45.70
CA CYS A 410 -37.03 -9.52 -45.12
C CYS A 410 -38.06 -9.11 -46.18
N VAL A 411 -37.73 -8.17 -47.07
CA VAL A 411 -38.63 -7.75 -48.15
C VAL A 411 -38.94 -8.93 -49.09
N LYS A 412 -37.94 -9.70 -49.52
CA LYS A 412 -38.16 -10.90 -50.37
C LYS A 412 -39.02 -11.96 -49.69
N PHE A 413 -38.92 -12.13 -48.37
CA PHE A 413 -39.77 -13.08 -47.63
C PHE A 413 -41.23 -12.59 -47.53
N LEU A 414 -41.43 -11.30 -47.24
CA LEU A 414 -42.77 -10.68 -47.22
C LEU A 414 -43.44 -10.73 -48.60
N GLU A 415 -42.73 -10.43 -49.68
CA GLU A 415 -43.24 -10.54 -51.05
C GLU A 415 -43.69 -11.98 -51.40
N LYS A 416 -42.93 -12.99 -50.97
CA LYS A 416 -43.32 -14.40 -51.13
C LYS A 416 -44.57 -14.73 -50.33
N GLU A 417 -44.66 -14.24 -49.09
CA GLU A 417 -45.81 -14.42 -48.22
C GLU A 417 -47.09 -13.81 -48.83
N GLU A 418 -47.03 -12.59 -49.35
CA GLU A 418 -48.15 -11.94 -50.05
C GLU A 418 -48.61 -12.74 -51.28
N VAL A 419 -47.66 -13.27 -52.07
CA VAL A 419 -47.97 -14.11 -53.24
C VAL A 419 -48.63 -15.44 -52.81
N LEU A 420 -48.20 -16.03 -51.70
CA LEU A 420 -48.83 -17.23 -51.11
C LEU A 420 -50.23 -16.93 -50.56
N ARG A 421 -50.40 -15.84 -49.79
CA ARG A 421 -51.71 -15.33 -49.33
C ARG A 421 -52.66 -15.15 -50.51
N ALA A 422 -52.23 -14.47 -51.56
CA ALA A 422 -53.04 -14.23 -52.76
C ALA A 422 -53.42 -15.51 -53.52
N ARG A 423 -52.56 -16.54 -53.51
CA ARG A 423 -52.85 -17.87 -54.07
C ARG A 423 -53.90 -18.61 -53.22
N LEU A 424 -53.71 -18.66 -51.91
CA LEU A 424 -54.62 -19.30 -50.95
C LEU A 424 -56.01 -18.68 -50.96
N ILE A 425 -56.10 -17.34 -51.00
CA ILE A 425 -57.36 -16.60 -51.14
C ILE A 425 -58.11 -17.03 -52.41
N LYS A 426 -57.43 -17.12 -53.57
CA LYS A 426 -58.04 -17.60 -54.81
C LYS A 426 -58.51 -19.05 -54.71
N GLU A 427 -57.73 -19.93 -54.08
CA GLU A 427 -58.11 -21.34 -53.92
C GLU A 427 -59.37 -21.50 -53.05
N ILE A 428 -59.44 -20.77 -51.92
CA ILE A 428 -60.61 -20.73 -51.04
C ILE A 428 -61.84 -20.15 -51.77
N GLN A 429 -61.65 -19.06 -52.53
CA GLN A 429 -62.72 -18.47 -53.36
C GLN A 429 -63.25 -19.47 -54.42
N THR A 430 -62.36 -20.20 -55.10
CA THR A 430 -62.78 -21.21 -56.10
C THR A 430 -63.43 -22.46 -55.51
N LYS A 431 -63.10 -22.82 -54.26
CA LYS A 431 -63.81 -23.88 -53.52
C LYS A 431 -65.20 -23.42 -53.06
N ASN A 432 -65.33 -22.16 -52.66
CA ASN A 432 -66.61 -21.58 -52.22
C ASN A 432 -67.62 -21.34 -53.37
N THR A 433 -67.19 -21.13 -54.62
CA THR A 433 -68.13 -20.94 -55.75
C THR A 433 -68.89 -22.20 -56.18
N HIS A 434 -68.57 -23.37 -55.61
CA HIS A 434 -69.35 -24.61 -55.81
C HIS A 434 -70.47 -24.82 -54.78
N GLY A 435 -70.62 -23.91 -53.81
CA GLY A 435 -71.75 -23.89 -52.86
C GLY A 435 -72.61 -22.64 -53.05
N GLU A 436 -73.93 -22.79 -53.03
CA GLU A 436 -74.85 -21.67 -53.25
C GLU A 436 -74.77 -20.60 -52.14
N GLN A 437 -74.71 -19.33 -52.56
CA GLN A 437 -75.07 -18.12 -51.81
C GLN A 437 -74.70 -18.06 -50.31
N ARG A 438 -73.50 -17.55 -50.01
CA ARG A 438 -73.25 -16.78 -48.79
C ARG A 438 -72.40 -15.54 -49.08
N ASN A 439 -72.89 -14.38 -48.64
CA ASN A 439 -72.16 -13.12 -48.74
C ASN A 439 -70.92 -13.13 -47.85
N GLU A 440 -69.82 -12.67 -48.45
CA GLU A 440 -68.93 -11.64 -47.88
C GLU A 440 -68.52 -11.80 -46.41
N MET A 441 -67.65 -12.78 -46.16
CA MET A 441 -66.29 -12.42 -45.79
C MET A 441 -65.36 -13.56 -46.23
N VAL A 442 -64.20 -13.25 -46.80
CA VAL A 442 -63.11 -14.23 -46.80
C VAL A 442 -62.76 -14.40 -45.33
N ASP A 443 -62.87 -15.62 -44.81
CA ASP A 443 -62.43 -15.94 -43.46
C ASP A 443 -60.91 -15.75 -43.40
N GLN A 444 -60.50 -14.55 -42.98
CA GLN A 444 -59.10 -14.15 -42.87
C GLN A 444 -58.37 -15.07 -41.89
N GLU A 445 -59.05 -15.58 -40.85
CA GLU A 445 -58.49 -16.53 -39.91
C GLU A 445 -58.23 -17.90 -40.56
N ALA A 446 -59.12 -18.37 -41.44
CA ALA A 446 -58.89 -19.59 -42.22
C ALA A 446 -57.78 -19.41 -43.28
N VAL A 447 -57.67 -18.24 -43.91
CA VAL A 447 -56.53 -17.91 -44.78
C VAL A 447 -55.24 -17.96 -43.98
N GLU A 448 -55.20 -17.31 -42.81
CA GLU A 448 -54.02 -17.22 -41.95
C GLU A 448 -53.57 -18.59 -41.43
N ARG A 449 -54.50 -19.42 -40.95
CA ARG A 449 -54.18 -20.79 -40.49
C ARG A 449 -53.63 -21.67 -41.62
N LEU A 450 -54.13 -21.51 -42.85
CA LEU A 450 -53.64 -22.26 -44.02
C LEU A 450 -52.30 -21.72 -44.53
N LEU A 451 -52.11 -20.39 -44.49
CA LEU A 451 -50.84 -19.74 -44.77
C LEU A 451 -49.76 -20.21 -43.80
N GLN A 452 -50.01 -20.12 -42.49
CA GLN A 452 -49.08 -20.55 -41.46
C GLN A 452 -48.71 -22.02 -41.65
N LYS A 453 -49.70 -22.89 -41.88
CA LYS A 453 -49.46 -24.32 -42.14
C LYS A 453 -48.62 -24.57 -43.40
N GLN A 454 -48.77 -23.74 -44.43
CA GLN A 454 -47.99 -23.88 -45.67
C GLN A 454 -46.56 -23.35 -45.49
N LEU A 455 -46.39 -22.22 -44.79
CA LEU A 455 -45.10 -21.65 -44.44
C LEU A 455 -44.30 -22.59 -43.53
N THR A 456 -44.92 -23.16 -42.50
CA THR A 456 -44.24 -24.14 -41.63
C THR A 456 -43.84 -25.39 -42.39
N ALA A 457 -44.68 -25.89 -43.31
CA ALA A 457 -44.33 -27.05 -44.15
C ALA A 457 -43.19 -26.74 -45.15
N GLU A 458 -43.15 -25.53 -45.73
CA GLU A 458 -42.03 -25.09 -46.58
C GLU A 458 -40.75 -24.87 -45.75
N ARG A 459 -40.85 -24.38 -44.51
CA ARG A 459 -39.72 -24.25 -43.57
C ARG A 459 -39.19 -25.60 -43.11
N GLU A 460 -40.06 -26.54 -42.74
CA GLU A 460 -39.67 -27.92 -42.39
C GLU A 460 -38.95 -28.60 -43.56
N ALA A 461 -39.47 -28.46 -44.79
CA ALA A 461 -38.81 -28.99 -45.98
C ALA A 461 -37.45 -28.33 -46.28
N TRP A 462 -37.31 -27.02 -46.02
CA TRP A 462 -36.04 -26.30 -46.17
C TRP A 462 -35.03 -26.67 -45.07
N GLU A 463 -35.48 -26.83 -43.83
CA GLU A 463 -34.68 -27.35 -42.72
C GLU A 463 -34.15 -28.76 -43.05
N ASP A 464 -35.03 -29.67 -43.51
CA ASP A 464 -34.67 -31.02 -43.93
C ASP A 464 -33.70 -31.05 -45.14
N GLN A 465 -33.70 -30.00 -45.97
CA GLN A 465 -32.76 -29.85 -47.08
C GLN A 465 -31.41 -29.29 -46.61
N LEU A 466 -31.41 -28.30 -45.72
CA LEU A 466 -30.18 -27.73 -45.16
C LEU A 466 -29.47 -28.74 -44.24
N TRP A 467 -30.21 -29.45 -43.39
CA TRP A 467 -29.67 -30.47 -42.50
C TRP A 467 -28.88 -31.54 -43.26
N LYS A 468 -29.43 -32.03 -44.38
CA LYS A 468 -28.71 -32.97 -45.27
C LYS A 468 -27.39 -32.41 -45.80
N GLN A 469 -27.32 -31.11 -46.10
CA GLN A 469 -26.10 -30.47 -46.57
C GLN A 469 -25.08 -30.27 -45.44
N VAL A 470 -25.55 -29.92 -44.24
CA VAL A 470 -24.73 -29.79 -43.02
C VAL A 470 -24.16 -31.15 -42.61
N GLU A 471 -24.98 -32.20 -42.58
CA GLU A 471 -24.60 -33.57 -42.26
C GLU A 471 -23.63 -34.18 -43.28
N VAL A 472 -23.83 -33.94 -44.58
CA VAL A 472 -22.91 -34.40 -45.64
C VAL A 472 -21.55 -33.68 -45.58
N LYS A 473 -21.52 -32.40 -45.19
CA LYS A 473 -20.25 -31.64 -45.07
C LYS A 473 -19.55 -31.85 -43.72
N ASN A 474 -20.31 -32.10 -42.64
CA ASN A 474 -19.81 -32.45 -41.30
C ASN A 474 -18.75 -31.46 -40.76
N GLN A 475 -18.98 -30.14 -40.88
CA GLN A 475 -18.07 -29.09 -40.41
C GLN A 475 -18.65 -28.35 -39.21
N LYS A 476 -17.83 -28.11 -38.16
CA LYS A 476 -18.21 -27.39 -36.94
C LYS A 476 -18.94 -26.07 -37.24
N ALA A 477 -18.37 -25.21 -38.08
CA ALA A 477 -18.96 -23.94 -38.48
C ALA A 477 -20.35 -24.09 -39.13
N LEU A 478 -20.63 -25.20 -39.82
CA LEU A 478 -21.95 -25.47 -40.41
C LEU A 478 -22.97 -25.95 -39.37
N TYR A 479 -22.55 -26.68 -38.33
CA TYR A 479 -23.41 -27.04 -37.21
C TYR A 479 -23.71 -25.83 -36.32
N GLU A 480 -22.73 -24.97 -36.03
CA GLU A 480 -22.92 -23.70 -35.32
C GLU A 480 -23.80 -22.74 -36.11
N LEU A 481 -23.62 -22.67 -37.44
CA LEU A 481 -24.53 -21.95 -38.32
C LEU A 481 -25.96 -22.51 -38.23
N TYR A 482 -26.17 -23.83 -38.38
CA TYR A 482 -27.48 -24.46 -38.24
C TYR A 482 -28.15 -24.14 -36.90
N LEU A 483 -27.42 -24.24 -35.79
CA LEU A 483 -27.90 -23.87 -34.46
C LEU A 483 -28.30 -22.39 -34.34
N SER A 484 -27.62 -21.50 -35.06
CA SER A 484 -27.98 -20.08 -35.12
C SER A 484 -29.20 -19.78 -36.01
N LEU A 485 -29.54 -20.67 -36.95
CA LEU A 485 -30.64 -20.50 -37.90
C LEU A 485 -31.93 -21.17 -37.43
N PHE A 486 -31.83 -22.26 -36.65
CA PHE A 486 -32.96 -23.02 -36.12
C PHE A 486 -32.76 -23.31 -34.62
N PRO A 487 -32.94 -22.32 -33.71
CA PRO A 487 -32.74 -22.52 -32.27
C PRO A 487 -33.66 -23.60 -31.65
N GLU A 488 -34.85 -23.80 -32.24
CA GLU A 488 -35.84 -24.83 -31.88
C GLU A 488 -36.02 -25.88 -33.01
N GLY A 489 -35.02 -26.03 -33.89
CA GLY A 489 -35.04 -26.99 -34.99
C GLY A 489 -35.06 -28.47 -34.56
N ARG A 490 -35.56 -29.34 -35.45
CA ARG A 490 -35.70 -30.78 -35.21
C ARG A 490 -34.37 -31.51 -35.03
N HIS A 491 -33.26 -30.91 -35.46
CA HIS A 491 -31.91 -31.48 -35.34
C HIS A 491 -30.97 -30.73 -34.39
N VAL A 492 -31.48 -29.78 -33.59
CA VAL A 492 -30.67 -28.98 -32.64
C VAL A 492 -29.83 -29.84 -31.70
N GLU A 493 -30.42 -30.88 -31.12
CA GLU A 493 -29.72 -31.76 -30.17
C GLU A 493 -28.56 -32.51 -30.85
N VAL A 494 -28.79 -33.00 -32.07
CA VAL A 494 -27.78 -33.68 -32.89
C VAL A 494 -26.66 -32.71 -33.31
N ALA A 495 -27.01 -31.47 -33.65
CA ALA A 495 -26.03 -30.44 -34.00
C ALA A 495 -25.16 -30.04 -32.80
N ARG A 496 -25.74 -29.85 -31.61
CA ARG A 496 -24.99 -29.59 -30.37
C ARG A 496 -24.05 -30.74 -30.04
N GLN A 497 -24.55 -31.97 -30.09
CA GLN A 497 -23.73 -33.17 -29.88
C GLN A 497 -22.57 -33.23 -30.87
N LYS A 498 -22.78 -32.93 -32.17
CA LYS A 498 -21.71 -32.91 -33.18
C LYS A 498 -20.67 -31.81 -32.94
N VAL A 499 -21.06 -30.62 -32.50
CA VAL A 499 -20.11 -29.56 -32.12
C VAL A 499 -19.25 -30.00 -30.93
N VAL A 500 -19.85 -30.63 -29.91
CA VAL A 500 -19.12 -31.16 -28.75
C VAL A 500 -18.20 -32.33 -29.14
N GLU A 501 -18.65 -33.29 -29.95
CA GLU A 501 -17.83 -34.39 -30.46
C GLU A 501 -16.65 -33.89 -31.30
N GLN A 502 -16.85 -32.87 -32.15
CA GLN A 502 -15.77 -32.26 -32.94
C GLN A 502 -14.79 -31.45 -32.08
N LYS A 503 -15.27 -30.79 -31.02
CA LYS A 503 -14.40 -30.11 -30.05
C LYS A 503 -13.55 -31.13 -29.28
N ALA A 504 -14.19 -32.15 -28.71
CA ALA A 504 -13.56 -33.22 -27.93
C ALA A 504 -12.59 -34.09 -28.75
N THR A 505 -12.83 -34.26 -30.06
CA THR A 505 -11.85 -34.91 -30.95
C THR A 505 -10.68 -34.00 -31.29
N SER A 506 -10.86 -32.68 -31.41
CA SER A 506 -9.73 -31.74 -31.54
C SER A 506 -8.90 -31.63 -30.27
N GLU A 507 -9.54 -31.70 -29.09
CA GLU A 507 -8.89 -31.72 -27.78
C GLU A 507 -8.15 -33.06 -27.57
N ASN A 508 -8.78 -34.22 -27.81
CA ASN A 508 -8.09 -35.53 -27.82
C ASN A 508 -6.92 -35.59 -28.81
N ILE A 509 -7.01 -34.97 -29.99
CA ILE A 509 -5.87 -34.97 -30.94
C ILE A 509 -4.73 -34.12 -30.40
N LYS A 510 -4.99 -32.99 -29.73
CA LYS A 510 -3.95 -32.19 -29.05
C LYS A 510 -3.36 -32.92 -27.85
N GLU A 511 -4.18 -33.66 -27.11
CA GLU A 511 -3.79 -34.47 -25.95
C GLU A 511 -2.93 -35.66 -26.38
N VAL A 512 -3.31 -36.39 -27.43
CA VAL A 512 -2.48 -37.46 -28.03
C VAL A 512 -1.19 -36.90 -28.65
N ILE A 513 -1.20 -35.70 -29.23
CA ILE A 513 0.02 -35.04 -29.71
C ILE A 513 0.92 -34.67 -28.51
N SER A 514 0.38 -34.15 -27.40
CA SER A 514 1.18 -33.83 -26.22
C SER A 514 1.71 -35.08 -25.50
N GLU A 515 0.96 -36.19 -25.49
CA GLU A 515 1.45 -37.50 -25.02
C GLU A 515 2.59 -38.05 -25.90
N ILE A 516 2.50 -37.89 -27.23
CA ILE A 516 3.57 -38.28 -28.15
C ILE A 516 4.83 -37.41 -27.96
N GLU A 517 4.65 -36.11 -27.71
CA GLU A 517 5.76 -35.19 -27.42
C GLU A 517 6.39 -35.43 -26.03
N GLN A 518 5.63 -35.88 -25.04
CA GLN A 518 6.14 -36.21 -23.69
C GLN A 518 6.78 -37.60 -23.59
N THR A 519 6.32 -38.59 -24.36
CA THR A 519 6.79 -39.99 -24.21
C THR A 519 8.11 -40.31 -24.93
N GLY A 520 8.64 -39.40 -25.76
CA GLY A 520 10.04 -39.45 -26.23
C GLY A 520 10.42 -40.71 -27.03
N THR A 521 9.47 -41.34 -27.73
CA THR A 521 9.72 -42.59 -28.47
C THR A 521 10.25 -42.33 -29.88
N GLU A 522 11.55 -42.10 -30.01
CA GLU A 522 12.26 -42.30 -31.29
C GLU A 522 12.28 -43.80 -31.67
N THR A 523 11.18 -44.35 -32.22
CA THR A 523 11.25 -45.35 -33.31
C THR A 523 9.90 -45.71 -33.93
N ALA A 524 9.94 -45.92 -35.26
CA ALA A 524 9.05 -46.79 -36.04
C ALA A 524 7.61 -46.33 -36.34
N ILE A 525 7.48 -45.29 -37.18
CA ILE A 525 6.57 -45.37 -38.35
C ILE A 525 7.39 -45.17 -39.63
N THR A 526 8.16 -46.20 -40.00
CA THR A 526 8.77 -46.34 -41.34
C THR A 526 8.10 -47.48 -42.10
N SER A 527 6.78 -47.42 -42.20
CA SER A 527 5.98 -48.40 -42.94
C SER A 527 4.57 -47.88 -43.22
N LEU A 528 4.43 -47.03 -44.24
CA LEU A 528 3.27 -46.92 -45.15
C LEU A 528 3.51 -45.78 -46.17
N SER A 529 4.58 -45.87 -46.97
CA SER A 529 4.88 -44.94 -48.07
C SER A 529 5.82 -45.56 -49.12
N GLN A 530 5.31 -46.54 -49.89
CA GLN A 530 5.88 -46.92 -51.19
C GLN A 530 4.77 -47.43 -52.13
N GLU A 531 4.31 -46.56 -53.01
CA GLU A 531 4.19 -46.74 -54.47
C GLU A 531 3.95 -45.32 -55.04
N GLU A 532 4.96 -44.71 -55.67
CA GLU A 532 5.04 -44.53 -57.13
C GLU A 532 3.77 -43.93 -57.76
N GLY A 533 3.75 -42.72 -58.34
CA GLY A 533 4.79 -41.70 -58.50
C GLY A 533 4.56 -40.84 -59.75
N LYS A 534 4.80 -39.52 -59.67
CA LYS A 534 5.26 -38.62 -60.76
C LYS A 534 5.26 -37.14 -60.34
N GLU A 535 6.45 -36.61 -60.11
CA GLU A 535 6.81 -35.19 -60.29
C GLU A 535 7.08 -34.90 -61.79
N PRO A 536 7.45 -33.66 -62.18
CA PRO A 536 6.86 -32.35 -61.83
C PRO A 536 6.59 -31.51 -63.11
N GLU A 537 6.03 -30.30 -63.02
CA GLU A 537 6.54 -29.19 -63.87
C GLU A 537 6.23 -27.76 -63.36
N THR A 538 7.07 -26.84 -63.81
CA THR A 538 7.37 -25.52 -63.26
C THR A 538 6.35 -24.40 -63.53
N ALA A 539 6.14 -23.55 -62.52
CA ALA A 539 6.08 -22.08 -62.56
C ALA A 539 5.28 -21.34 -63.66
N LYS A 540 4.26 -20.56 -63.25
CA LYS A 540 4.21 -19.08 -63.37
C LYS A 540 2.87 -18.48 -62.90
N ASN A 541 2.96 -17.25 -62.40
CA ASN A 541 1.95 -16.19 -62.33
C ASN A 541 0.44 -16.53 -62.43
N GLY A 542 -0.29 -16.19 -61.36
CA GLY A 542 -1.44 -15.29 -61.53
C GLY A 542 -2.75 -15.89 -62.01
N SER A 543 -3.34 -16.81 -61.25
CA SER A 543 -4.80 -16.89 -61.11
C SER A 543 -5.14 -17.60 -59.80
N PHE A 544 -5.69 -16.88 -58.82
CA PHE A 544 -6.27 -17.51 -57.63
C PHE A 544 -7.63 -18.05 -58.03
N MET A 545 -7.81 -19.38 -58.09
CA MET A 545 -9.14 -19.95 -58.28
C MET A 545 -10.01 -19.56 -57.09
N THR A 546 -11.11 -18.89 -57.38
CA THR A 546 -12.22 -18.74 -56.45
C THR A 546 -12.82 -20.11 -56.18
N PHE A 547 -12.71 -20.61 -54.95
CA PHE A 547 -13.47 -21.76 -54.50
C PHE A 547 -14.95 -21.37 -54.41
N ASP A 548 -15.73 -21.75 -55.41
CA ASP A 548 -17.17 -21.46 -55.44
C ASP A 548 -17.93 -22.30 -54.41
N PHE A 549 -18.68 -21.60 -53.56
CA PHE A 549 -19.54 -22.20 -52.55
C PHE A 549 -20.91 -22.51 -53.18
N ASP A 550 -20.96 -23.58 -53.96
CA ASP A 550 -22.21 -24.17 -54.48
C ASP A 550 -22.93 -24.93 -53.37
N LEU A 551 -23.66 -24.18 -52.57
CA LEU A 551 -24.84 -24.63 -51.84
C LEU A 551 -25.99 -23.70 -52.23
N ASP A 552 -27.20 -24.26 -52.32
CA ASP A 552 -28.43 -23.56 -52.73
C ASP A 552 -28.97 -22.71 -51.55
N ILE A 553 -28.12 -21.75 -51.13
CA ILE A 553 -28.29 -20.88 -49.98
C ILE A 553 -28.81 -19.52 -50.48
N PRO A 554 -29.94 -19.02 -49.96
CA PRO A 554 -30.34 -17.63 -50.22
C PRO A 554 -29.23 -16.66 -49.80
N GLU A 555 -28.93 -15.67 -50.67
CA GLU A 555 -28.02 -14.54 -50.44
C GLU A 555 -27.82 -14.06 -48.98
N PRO A 556 -28.85 -13.88 -48.12
CA PRO A 556 -28.68 -13.40 -46.72
C PRO A 556 -27.65 -14.18 -45.91
N PHE A 557 -27.56 -15.49 -46.16
CA PHE A 557 -26.73 -16.40 -45.35
C PHE A 557 -25.33 -16.61 -45.95
N ARG A 558 -25.09 -16.25 -47.22
CA ARG A 558 -23.75 -16.30 -47.85
C ARG A 558 -22.77 -15.32 -47.20
N ASN A 559 -23.24 -14.14 -46.79
CA ASN A 559 -22.35 -13.12 -46.20
C ASN A 559 -21.91 -13.49 -44.78
N LYS A 560 -22.78 -14.11 -43.96
CA LYS A 560 -22.42 -14.61 -42.62
C LYS A 560 -21.34 -15.70 -42.70
N VAL A 561 -21.46 -16.60 -43.68
CA VAL A 561 -20.43 -17.63 -44.00
C VAL A 561 -19.12 -17.00 -44.48
N ARG A 562 -19.18 -15.93 -45.30
CA ARG A 562 -17.96 -15.24 -45.75
C ARG A 562 -17.22 -14.50 -44.64
N GLN A 563 -17.94 -13.96 -43.65
CA GLN A 563 -17.34 -13.18 -42.58
C GLN A 563 -16.64 -14.09 -41.57
N GLN A 564 -17.31 -15.15 -41.10
CA GLN A 564 -16.70 -16.12 -40.17
C GLN A 564 -15.48 -16.86 -40.78
N VAL A 565 -15.45 -17.11 -42.09
CA VAL A 565 -14.31 -17.74 -42.79
C VAL A 565 -13.14 -16.77 -43.07
N VAL A 566 -13.36 -15.46 -42.89
CA VAL A 566 -12.28 -14.45 -42.89
C VAL A 566 -11.72 -14.27 -41.47
N ASP A 567 -12.59 -14.24 -40.45
CA ASP A 567 -12.17 -14.16 -39.05
C ASP A 567 -11.31 -15.39 -38.65
N GLU A 568 -11.67 -16.61 -39.07
CA GLU A 568 -10.84 -17.83 -38.90
C GLU A 568 -9.47 -17.78 -39.62
N LYS A 569 -9.18 -16.75 -40.42
CA LYS A 569 -7.90 -16.58 -41.14
C LYS A 569 -7.04 -15.40 -40.69
N GLU A 570 -7.57 -14.50 -39.86
CA GLU A 570 -6.79 -13.39 -39.28
C GLU A 570 -6.31 -13.70 -37.85
N GLU A 571 -6.75 -14.80 -37.22
CA GLU A 571 -6.24 -15.29 -35.91
C GLU A 571 -5.00 -16.23 -35.97
N GLU A 572 -4.27 -16.30 -37.09
CA GLU A 572 -2.92 -16.91 -37.13
C GLU A 572 -1.80 -15.84 -37.13
N GLU A 573 -1.52 -15.25 -35.97
CA GLU A 573 -0.26 -14.53 -35.76
C GLU A 573 0.94 -15.49 -35.54
N PRO A 574 2.16 -15.12 -35.99
CA PRO A 574 3.28 -16.04 -36.06
C PRO A 574 3.95 -16.28 -34.71
N LEU A 575 4.06 -17.55 -34.30
CA LEU A 575 4.78 -17.96 -33.09
C LEU A 575 6.28 -17.60 -33.16
N VAL A 576 6.69 -16.61 -32.35
CA VAL A 576 8.09 -16.29 -32.08
C VAL A 576 8.63 -17.21 -30.99
N ALA A 577 9.75 -17.88 -31.27
CA ALA A 577 10.32 -18.88 -30.37
C ALA A 577 11.03 -18.26 -29.13
N PRO A 578 10.73 -18.71 -27.90
CA PRO A 578 11.58 -18.51 -26.74
C PRO A 578 12.64 -19.62 -26.63
N SER A 579 13.87 -19.22 -26.30
CA SER A 579 14.98 -20.14 -25.95
C SER A 579 14.95 -20.53 -24.46
N PRO A 580 15.64 -21.61 -24.04
CA PRO A 580 15.23 -22.38 -22.87
C PRO A 580 15.77 -21.85 -21.54
N VAL A 581 14.99 -22.05 -20.47
CA VAL A 581 15.50 -22.02 -19.08
C VAL A 581 15.05 -23.28 -18.35
N SER A 582 16.02 -23.90 -17.69
CA SER A 582 15.99 -25.22 -17.06
C SER A 582 14.74 -25.54 -16.23
N ALA A 583 14.12 -26.68 -16.53
CA ALA A 583 13.25 -27.37 -15.57
C ALA A 583 14.11 -28.18 -14.58
N THR A 584 13.70 -28.20 -13.31
CA THR A 584 14.01 -29.29 -12.37
C THR A 584 12.68 -29.85 -11.87
N SER A 585 12.51 -31.15 -12.02
CA SER A 585 11.26 -31.88 -11.89
C SER A 585 10.90 -32.24 -10.44
N SER A 586 9.61 -32.21 -10.14
CA SER A 586 8.95 -33.22 -9.29
C SER A 586 7.44 -33.21 -9.56
N GLU A 587 6.90 -34.34 -10.01
CA GLU A 587 5.46 -34.61 -10.04
C GLU A 587 4.86 -34.54 -8.62
N PRO A 588 3.55 -34.29 -8.51
CA PRO A 588 2.77 -35.27 -7.76
C PRO A 588 1.44 -35.68 -8.42
N ALA A 589 1.00 -36.86 -7.96
CA ALA A 589 -0.21 -37.60 -8.24
C ALA A 589 -1.51 -36.84 -8.59
N GLU A 590 -2.34 -37.50 -9.40
CA GLU A 590 -3.74 -37.17 -9.67
C GLU A 590 -4.57 -37.11 -8.37
N GLU A 591 -5.15 -35.95 -8.05
CA GLU A 591 -6.26 -35.82 -7.09
C GLU A 591 -7.57 -35.60 -7.85
N THR A 592 -8.51 -36.54 -7.68
CA THR A 592 -9.86 -36.44 -8.24
C THR A 592 -10.67 -35.38 -7.52
N PHE A 593 -11.06 -34.31 -8.23
CA PHE A 593 -11.90 -33.24 -7.71
C PHE A 593 -13.28 -33.78 -7.28
N LEU A 594 -13.67 -33.55 -6.02
CA LEU A 594 -15.03 -33.81 -5.51
C LEU A 594 -15.87 -32.54 -5.57
N GLU A 595 -17.16 -32.68 -5.89
CA GLU A 595 -18.10 -31.55 -5.95
C GLU A 595 -18.36 -30.93 -4.56
N GLU A 596 -18.55 -29.61 -4.51
CA GLU A 596 -18.61 -28.80 -3.27
C GLU A 596 -19.68 -29.31 -2.27
N GLU A 597 -20.84 -29.74 -2.77
CA GLU A 597 -21.93 -30.27 -1.93
C GLU A 597 -21.51 -31.50 -1.12
N GLU A 598 -20.68 -32.39 -1.66
CA GLU A 598 -20.24 -33.59 -0.93
C GLU A 598 -19.16 -33.25 0.11
N LEU A 599 -18.28 -32.27 -0.16
CA LEU A 599 -17.33 -31.76 0.84
C LEU A 599 -18.07 -31.08 2.01
N TRP A 600 -19.11 -30.29 1.72
CA TRP A 600 -19.95 -29.70 2.76
C TRP A 600 -20.73 -30.76 3.54
N ARG A 601 -21.32 -31.74 2.85
CA ARG A 601 -22.04 -32.85 3.48
C ARG A 601 -21.14 -33.72 4.37
N GLN A 602 -19.88 -33.93 3.97
CA GLN A 602 -18.88 -34.61 4.81
C GLN A 602 -18.51 -33.79 6.06
N ALA A 603 -18.36 -32.47 5.94
CA ALA A 603 -18.13 -31.60 7.09
C ALA A 603 -19.32 -31.62 8.07
N GLN A 604 -20.56 -31.55 7.56
CA GLN A 604 -21.78 -31.68 8.36
C GLN A 604 -21.98 -33.07 8.99
N LEU A 605 -21.50 -34.15 8.33
CA LEU A 605 -21.55 -35.50 8.89
C LEU A 605 -20.53 -35.72 10.02
N GLN A 606 -19.43 -34.97 10.01
CA GLN A 606 -18.39 -35.05 11.04
C GLN A 606 -18.62 -34.07 12.20
N ASP A 607 -19.28 -32.93 11.96
CA ASP A 607 -19.65 -31.89 12.95
C ASP A 607 -18.53 -31.56 13.95
N THR A 608 -17.31 -31.42 13.43
CA THR A 608 -16.10 -31.07 14.20
C THR A 608 -15.42 -29.85 13.59
N ILE A 609 -14.73 -29.10 14.45
CA ILE A 609 -13.99 -27.89 14.07
C ILE A 609 -13.01 -28.18 12.91
N ASP A 610 -12.30 -29.31 12.95
CA ASP A 610 -11.30 -29.65 11.94
C ASP A 610 -11.92 -30.08 10.60
N ALA A 611 -13.11 -30.69 10.60
CA ALA A 611 -13.86 -31.00 9.38
C ALA A 611 -14.30 -29.72 8.65
N TYR A 612 -14.85 -28.74 9.40
CA TYR A 612 -15.24 -27.45 8.84
C TYR A 612 -14.02 -26.60 8.39
N LYS A 613 -12.87 -26.70 9.08
CA LYS A 613 -11.62 -26.09 8.60
C LYS A 613 -11.12 -26.73 7.30
N SER A 614 -11.21 -28.07 7.18
CA SER A 614 -10.83 -28.79 5.95
C SER A 614 -11.70 -28.36 4.77
N TYR A 615 -13.00 -28.18 4.98
CA TYR A 615 -13.91 -27.63 3.98
C TYR A 615 -13.50 -26.22 3.51
N LEU A 616 -13.17 -25.32 4.45
CA LEU A 616 -12.73 -23.95 4.16
C LEU A 616 -11.35 -23.86 3.49
N ALA A 617 -10.52 -24.89 3.62
CA ALA A 617 -9.19 -24.95 2.99
C ALA A 617 -9.25 -25.39 1.51
N ASN A 618 -10.27 -26.18 1.14
CA ASN A 618 -10.38 -26.84 -0.17
C ASN A 618 -11.41 -26.18 -1.11
N THR A 619 -11.98 -25.03 -0.74
CA THR A 619 -12.99 -24.30 -1.54
C THR A 619 -12.53 -22.87 -1.83
N GLN A 620 -12.55 -22.45 -3.11
CA GLN A 620 -12.06 -21.12 -3.52
C GLN A 620 -13.18 -20.08 -3.67
N GLU A 621 -14.38 -20.49 -4.10
CA GLU A 621 -15.62 -19.70 -4.08
C GLU A 621 -16.74 -20.61 -3.56
N SER A 622 -17.63 -20.13 -2.69
CA SER A 622 -18.59 -21.00 -1.98
C SER A 622 -19.80 -20.25 -1.39
N THR A 623 -20.97 -20.90 -1.47
CA THR A 623 -22.24 -20.47 -0.85
C THR A 623 -22.35 -20.75 0.64
N TYR A 624 -21.62 -21.72 1.21
CA TYR A 624 -21.77 -22.17 2.61
C TYR A 624 -20.66 -21.65 3.54
N LEU A 625 -19.81 -20.74 3.04
CA LEU A 625 -18.68 -20.19 3.78
C LEU A 625 -19.08 -19.58 5.14
N THR A 626 -20.21 -18.85 5.19
CA THR A 626 -20.75 -18.25 6.42
C THR A 626 -21.18 -19.31 7.44
N ASP A 627 -21.75 -20.41 6.96
CA ASP A 627 -22.30 -21.48 7.80
C ASP A 627 -21.15 -22.31 8.40
N ALA A 628 -20.09 -22.56 7.62
CA ALA A 628 -18.86 -23.19 8.10
C ALA A 628 -18.19 -22.39 9.23
N PHE A 629 -18.06 -21.06 9.08
CA PHE A 629 -17.50 -20.21 10.13
C PHE A 629 -18.41 -20.11 11.36
N TYR A 630 -19.73 -20.08 11.18
CA TYR A 630 -20.70 -20.13 12.28
C TYR A 630 -20.56 -21.43 13.09
N MET A 631 -20.49 -22.59 12.42
CA MET A 631 -20.34 -23.89 13.08
C MET A 631 -19.00 -24.01 13.82
N ILE A 632 -17.88 -23.55 13.24
CA ILE A 632 -16.59 -23.50 13.94
C ILE A 632 -16.69 -22.67 15.23
N ASN A 633 -17.24 -21.46 15.16
CA ASN A 633 -17.31 -20.55 16.31
C ASN A 633 -18.29 -21.05 17.39
N LYS A 634 -19.36 -21.74 16.98
CA LYS A 634 -20.30 -22.43 17.87
C LYS A 634 -19.61 -23.58 18.60
N LEU A 635 -18.97 -24.51 17.88
CA LEU A 635 -18.30 -25.67 18.46
C LEU A 635 -17.14 -25.26 19.38
N SER A 636 -16.34 -24.24 19.02
CA SER A 636 -15.27 -23.73 19.90
C SER A 636 -15.78 -23.24 21.27
N ARG A 637 -16.97 -22.62 21.31
CA ARG A 637 -17.61 -22.15 22.56
C ARG A 637 -18.19 -23.30 23.38
N GLU A 638 -18.54 -24.41 22.73
CA GLU A 638 -19.03 -25.62 23.40
C GLU A 638 -17.86 -26.43 23.99
N GLU A 639 -16.68 -26.43 23.35
CA GLU A 639 -15.44 -27.02 23.88
C GLU A 639 -14.91 -26.29 25.13
N GLU A 640 -14.91 -24.95 25.14
CA GLU A 640 -14.52 -24.14 26.32
C GLU A 640 -15.43 -24.36 27.56
N GLY A 641 -16.58 -25.02 27.39
CA GLY A 641 -17.56 -25.28 28.44
C GLY A 641 -17.36 -26.57 29.26
N THR A 642 -16.30 -27.37 29.04
CA THR A 642 -16.16 -28.71 29.65
C THR A 642 -14.91 -28.91 30.51
N PHE A 643 -15.01 -28.54 31.79
CA PHE A 643 -14.09 -29.01 32.86
C PHE A 643 -14.80 -30.02 33.80
N PRO A 644 -14.19 -31.16 34.15
CA PRO A 644 -14.76 -32.10 35.12
C PRO A 644 -14.68 -31.57 36.55
N VAL A 645 -15.70 -31.86 37.36
CA VAL A 645 -15.76 -31.54 38.80
C VAL A 645 -15.18 -32.69 39.62
N GLU A 646 -14.27 -32.40 40.54
CA GLU A 646 -14.05 -33.17 41.78
C GLU A 646 -13.61 -32.24 42.93
N GLU A 647 -13.92 -32.63 44.18
CA GLU A 647 -14.23 -31.75 45.33
C GLU A 647 -13.05 -31.35 46.28
N VAL A 648 -13.43 -30.62 47.37
CA VAL A 648 -12.73 -30.33 48.66
C VAL A 648 -11.84 -29.05 48.68
N GLU A 649 -12.01 -28.04 49.55
CA GLU A 649 -13.00 -27.72 50.62
C GLU A 649 -13.08 -26.18 50.86
N ASP A 650 -14.19 -25.67 51.43
CA ASP A 650 -14.36 -24.26 51.87
C ASP A 650 -13.91 -24.02 53.33
N PRO A 651 -13.56 -22.77 53.70
CA PRO A 651 -14.36 -22.06 54.71
C PRO A 651 -14.72 -20.61 54.31
N VAL A 652 -16.00 -20.18 54.34
CA VAL A 652 -16.74 -19.68 55.54
C VAL A 652 -16.13 -18.35 56.07
N PHE A 653 -16.81 -17.19 56.19
CA PHE A 653 -18.26 -16.89 56.23
C PHE A 653 -18.60 -15.40 55.95
N THR A 654 -19.72 -15.19 55.24
CA THR A 654 -20.81 -14.20 55.45
C THR A 654 -20.70 -12.67 55.29
N ASN A 655 -21.83 -12.15 54.81
CA ASN A 655 -22.29 -10.78 54.61
C ASN A 655 -22.97 -10.19 55.87
N THR A 656 -22.76 -8.91 56.21
CA THR A 656 -23.56 -8.12 57.18
C THR A 656 -23.32 -6.62 56.89
N GLN A 657 -24.22 -5.89 56.21
CA GLN A 657 -25.44 -5.21 56.68
C GLN A 657 -25.23 -3.83 57.36
N TRP A 658 -25.48 -2.76 56.58
CA TRP A 658 -25.99 -1.39 56.89
C TRP A 658 -25.35 -0.43 57.93
N GLU A 659 -25.27 0.85 57.49
CA GLU A 659 -25.42 2.12 58.22
C GLU A 659 -24.47 2.49 59.39
N SER A 660 -23.69 3.58 59.23
CA SER A 660 -24.08 4.92 59.75
C SER A 660 -23.02 6.03 59.56
N GLN A 661 -23.53 7.26 59.40
CA GLN A 661 -22.92 8.60 59.68
C GLN A 661 -22.18 9.36 58.56
N GLU A 662 -22.59 10.64 58.46
CA GLU A 662 -22.18 11.71 57.52
C GLU A 662 -21.24 12.74 58.22
N GLU A 663 -20.84 13.79 57.48
CA GLU A 663 -20.22 15.06 57.95
C GLU A 663 -18.76 14.97 58.50
N GLU A 664 -17.80 15.87 58.24
CA GLU A 664 -17.64 17.12 57.45
C GLU A 664 -16.33 16.96 56.59
N VAL A 665 -15.90 17.78 55.63
CA VAL A 665 -15.99 19.25 55.42
C VAL A 665 -15.81 19.58 53.92
N GLU A 666 -16.51 20.59 53.39
CA GLU A 666 -16.12 21.30 52.16
C GLU A 666 -15.09 22.40 52.49
N GLU A 667 -14.06 22.61 51.66
CA GLU A 667 -13.65 23.98 51.28
C GLU A 667 -12.70 24.04 50.07
N ALA A 668 -12.73 25.20 49.39
CA ALA A 668 -11.79 25.69 48.37
C ALA A 668 -11.74 24.98 46.99
N LEU A 669 -12.55 25.47 46.03
CA LEU A 669 -12.10 26.51 45.09
C LEU A 669 -13.20 26.96 44.10
N THR A 670 -13.57 28.24 44.17
CA THR A 670 -14.39 28.95 43.16
C THR A 670 -13.87 30.38 43.00
N PHE A 671 -14.27 31.04 41.90
CA PHE A 671 -14.10 32.49 41.59
C PHE A 671 -12.69 32.91 41.09
N SER A 672 -12.51 33.76 40.06
CA SER A 672 -13.43 34.27 39.01
C SER A 672 -12.68 34.98 37.87
N PHE A 673 -13.19 34.85 36.64
CA PHE A 673 -13.39 35.87 35.58
C PHE A 673 -12.49 37.13 35.49
N GLU A 674 -11.98 37.39 34.28
CA GLU A 674 -11.85 38.75 33.72
C GLU A 674 -12.12 38.71 32.20
N GLU A 675 -12.56 39.84 31.62
CA GLU A 675 -13.38 39.91 30.40
C GLU A 675 -12.81 40.93 29.40
N GLU A 676 -12.62 40.56 28.13
CA GLU A 676 -12.48 41.52 27.02
C GLU A 676 -13.33 41.11 25.80
N GLN A 677 -14.09 42.07 25.27
CA GLN A 677 -14.90 42.00 24.04
C GLN A 677 -13.97 42.22 22.81
N GLU A 678 -14.34 42.13 21.54
CA GLU A 678 -15.61 42.28 20.81
C GLU A 678 -15.39 41.74 19.37
N GLY A 679 -16.37 41.15 18.63
CA GLY A 679 -16.00 40.57 17.32
C GLY A 679 -17.03 39.87 16.40
N SER A 680 -18.33 40.13 16.53
CA SER A 680 -19.38 40.01 15.49
C SER A 680 -19.21 39.06 14.28
N ILE A 681 -20.00 37.97 14.23
CA ILE A 681 -20.44 37.30 12.97
C ILE A 681 -21.97 37.11 13.05
N PRO A 682 -22.77 37.37 12.00
CA PRO A 682 -24.24 37.42 12.11
C PRO A 682 -24.95 36.07 11.86
N GLU A 683 -26.05 35.83 12.59
CA GLU A 683 -27.17 34.97 12.18
C GLU A 683 -27.89 35.68 11.00
N GLU A 684 -28.38 35.03 9.94
CA GLU A 684 -29.47 34.04 9.78
C GLU A 684 -29.50 33.61 8.26
N PRO A 685 -30.40 32.71 7.76
CA PRO A 685 -31.44 31.94 8.45
C PRO A 685 -31.37 30.41 8.20
N ALA A 686 -32.14 29.67 8.98
CA ALA A 686 -32.33 28.23 8.81
C ALA A 686 -33.16 27.88 7.55
N SER A 687 -32.65 26.95 6.74
CA SER A 687 -33.46 26.12 5.84
C SER A 687 -33.62 24.73 6.45
N THR A 688 -34.85 24.29 6.67
CA THR A 688 -35.17 23.01 7.31
C THR A 688 -34.88 21.82 6.40
N GLU A 689 -33.71 21.21 6.56
CA GLU A 689 -33.54 19.78 6.28
C GLU A 689 -33.55 19.02 7.61
N LYS A 690 -34.24 17.87 7.62
CA LYS A 690 -34.31 17.01 8.80
C LYS A 690 -32.92 16.42 9.04
N TYR A 691 -32.37 16.65 10.22
CA TYR A 691 -31.37 15.75 10.78
C TYR A 691 -32.12 14.52 11.30
N GLU A 692 -32.03 13.41 10.58
CA GLU A 692 -32.35 12.10 11.11
C GLU A 692 -31.12 11.64 11.94
N GLU A 693 -31.35 11.16 13.16
CA GLU A 693 -30.28 10.62 14.00
C GLU A 693 -29.68 9.39 13.29
N PRO A 694 -28.35 9.17 13.35
CA PRO A 694 -27.73 8.02 12.70
C PRO A 694 -28.28 6.73 13.30
N ASP A 695 -28.78 5.86 12.44
CA ASP A 695 -29.23 4.51 12.79
C ASP A 695 -28.07 3.72 13.43
N ASP A 696 -28.36 2.82 14.37
CA ASP A 696 -27.33 2.04 15.09
C ASP A 696 -26.47 1.21 14.10
N GLU A 697 -27.01 0.89 12.92
CA GLU A 697 -26.30 0.22 11.83
C GLU A 697 -25.20 1.09 11.19
N GLU A 698 -25.43 2.38 10.97
CA GLU A 698 -24.44 3.29 10.34
C GLU A 698 -23.25 3.50 11.29
N ALA A 699 -23.50 3.58 12.60
CA ALA A 699 -22.45 3.64 13.61
C ALA A 699 -21.57 2.36 13.60
N LEU A 700 -22.18 1.18 13.49
CA LEU A 700 -21.47 -0.11 13.36
C LEU A 700 -20.66 -0.19 12.06
N TRP A 701 -21.18 0.32 10.94
CA TRP A 701 -20.49 0.34 9.65
C TRP A 701 -19.28 1.30 9.66
N ILE A 702 -19.44 2.50 10.21
CA ILE A 702 -18.35 3.46 10.41
C ILE A 702 -17.25 2.88 11.31
N GLN A 703 -17.61 2.14 12.37
CA GLN A 703 -16.64 1.42 13.20
C GLN A 703 -15.91 0.33 12.41
N ALA A 704 -16.62 -0.46 11.61
CA ALA A 704 -16.03 -1.52 10.80
C ALA A 704 -15.03 -0.98 9.75
N ILE A 705 -15.34 0.14 9.10
CA ILE A 705 -14.43 0.87 8.20
C ILE A 705 -13.21 1.41 8.96
N LYS A 706 -13.42 2.00 10.14
CA LYS A 706 -12.34 2.61 10.94
C LYS A 706 -11.31 1.59 11.43
N GLU A 707 -11.77 0.39 11.79
CA GLU A 707 -10.90 -0.70 12.23
C GLU A 707 -10.31 -1.49 11.04
N ASN A 708 -11.08 -1.63 9.94
CA ASN A 708 -10.67 -2.28 8.70
C ASN A 708 -10.04 -3.69 8.90
N THR A 709 -10.62 -4.47 9.82
CA THR A 709 -10.17 -5.84 10.12
C THR A 709 -11.21 -6.87 9.71
N LEU A 710 -10.79 -8.13 9.51
CA LEU A 710 -11.71 -9.23 9.26
C LEU A 710 -12.75 -9.36 10.41
N SER A 711 -12.31 -9.20 11.66
CA SER A 711 -13.18 -9.26 12.84
C SER A 711 -14.22 -8.14 12.85
N SER A 712 -13.84 -6.89 12.54
CA SER A 712 -14.74 -5.74 12.60
C SER A 712 -15.83 -5.79 11.51
N TYR A 713 -15.49 -6.28 10.30
CA TYR A 713 -16.49 -6.52 9.25
C TYR A 713 -17.40 -7.73 9.53
N LEU A 714 -16.88 -8.80 10.14
CA LEU A 714 -17.71 -9.92 10.59
C LEU A 714 -18.62 -9.53 11.77
N GLU A 715 -18.17 -8.64 12.65
CA GLU A 715 -18.97 -8.11 13.75
C GLU A 715 -20.12 -7.22 13.23
N TYR A 716 -19.86 -6.37 12.23
CA TYR A 716 -20.92 -5.65 11.50
C TYR A 716 -21.95 -6.62 10.91
N LEU A 717 -21.52 -7.62 10.10
CA LEU A 717 -22.41 -8.60 9.47
C LEU A 717 -23.24 -9.44 10.45
N ASN A 718 -22.76 -9.62 11.69
CA ASN A 718 -23.43 -10.38 12.74
C ASN A 718 -24.37 -9.51 13.61
N LYS A 719 -24.18 -8.19 13.65
CA LYS A 719 -24.98 -7.24 14.43
C LYS A 719 -25.97 -6.42 13.59
N SER A 720 -25.78 -6.30 12.28
CA SER A 720 -26.66 -5.53 11.40
C SER A 720 -28.00 -6.24 11.16
N GLU A 721 -29.12 -5.63 11.56
CA GLU A 721 -30.47 -6.17 11.30
C GLU A 721 -30.97 -5.83 9.88
N SER A 722 -30.76 -4.61 9.40
CA SER A 722 -31.26 -4.14 8.10
C SER A 722 -30.38 -4.47 6.88
N ARG A 723 -29.11 -4.85 7.10
CA ARG A 723 -28.21 -5.46 6.10
C ARG A 723 -27.83 -4.55 4.93
N ASN A 724 -27.73 -3.24 5.15
CA ASN A 724 -27.53 -2.25 4.09
C ASN A 724 -26.15 -2.33 3.39
N HIS A 725 -25.07 -2.66 4.12
CA HIS A 725 -23.70 -2.74 3.58
C HIS A 725 -23.16 -4.17 3.47
N VAL A 726 -24.04 -5.18 3.37
CA VAL A 726 -23.63 -6.59 3.40
C VAL A 726 -22.69 -6.97 2.25
N ASP A 727 -22.95 -6.49 1.03
CA ASP A 727 -22.12 -6.85 -0.13
C ASP A 727 -20.78 -6.10 -0.12
N GLU A 728 -20.75 -4.87 0.40
CA GLU A 728 -19.53 -4.08 0.60
C GLU A 728 -18.65 -4.70 1.70
N ALA A 729 -19.25 -5.12 2.82
CA ALA A 729 -18.57 -5.85 3.88
C ALA A 729 -18.00 -7.19 3.39
N LYS A 730 -18.74 -7.95 2.57
CA LYS A 730 -18.25 -9.19 1.93
C LYS A 730 -17.07 -8.93 0.99
N GLN A 731 -17.13 -7.89 0.16
CA GLN A 731 -16.02 -7.52 -0.72
C GLN A 731 -14.76 -7.15 0.08
N ARG A 732 -14.90 -6.35 1.15
CA ARG A 732 -13.76 -6.01 2.04
C ARG A 732 -13.21 -7.23 2.77
N ILE A 733 -14.06 -8.17 3.19
CA ILE A 733 -13.64 -9.46 3.74
C ILE A 733 -12.82 -10.27 2.72
N GLN A 734 -13.27 -10.36 1.46
CA GLN A 734 -12.53 -11.05 0.39
C GLN A 734 -11.20 -10.37 0.07
N GLU A 735 -11.17 -9.04 -0.01
CA GLU A 735 -9.96 -8.25 -0.27
C GLU A 735 -8.93 -8.39 0.86
N ILE A 736 -9.37 -8.27 2.13
CA ILE A 736 -8.52 -8.50 3.31
C ILE A 736 -8.01 -9.94 3.34
N LYS A 737 -8.84 -10.94 2.99
CA LYS A 737 -8.43 -12.35 2.88
C LYS A 737 -7.37 -12.55 1.80
N LYS A 738 -7.54 -11.95 0.62
CA LYS A 738 -6.57 -12.01 -0.48
C LYS A 738 -5.23 -11.37 -0.09
N ILE A 739 -5.28 -10.20 0.55
CA ILE A 739 -4.10 -9.48 1.04
C ILE A 739 -3.39 -10.25 2.18
N SER A 740 -4.13 -10.93 3.06
CA SER A 740 -3.53 -11.75 4.11
C SER A 740 -2.91 -13.03 3.56
N GLN A 741 -3.55 -13.67 2.57
CA GLN A 741 -3.01 -14.84 1.87
C GLN A 741 -1.71 -14.54 1.11
N GLN A 742 -1.63 -13.40 0.40
CA GLN A 742 -0.39 -13.00 -0.27
C GLN A 742 0.77 -12.79 0.71
N ARG A 743 0.54 -12.11 1.83
CA ARG A 743 1.56 -11.94 2.89
C ARG A 743 1.90 -13.25 3.61
N GLU A 744 0.94 -14.17 3.71
CA GLU A 744 1.19 -15.52 4.24
C GLU A 744 2.10 -16.31 3.27
N GLU A 745 1.87 -16.23 1.97
CA GLU A 745 2.65 -16.92 0.93
C GLU A 745 4.09 -16.37 0.79
N GLU A 746 4.28 -15.05 0.93
CA GLU A 746 5.60 -14.41 1.05
C GLU A 746 6.37 -14.87 2.32
N GLU A 747 5.70 -14.96 3.47
CA GLU A 747 6.34 -15.47 4.68
C GLU A 747 6.59 -16.99 4.58
N TRP A 748 5.68 -17.75 3.96
CA TRP A 748 5.81 -19.19 3.77
C TRP A 748 6.98 -19.54 2.84
N THR A 749 7.18 -18.79 1.75
CA THR A 749 8.37 -18.94 0.89
C THR A 749 9.66 -18.57 1.63
N SER A 750 9.64 -17.54 2.49
CA SER A 750 10.76 -17.18 3.37
C SER A 750 11.06 -18.23 4.47
N VAL A 751 10.05 -18.94 4.97
CA VAL A 751 10.17 -19.97 6.01
C VAL A 751 10.57 -21.31 5.42
N SER A 752 9.96 -21.73 4.31
CA SER A 752 10.34 -22.94 3.57
C SER A 752 11.75 -22.85 2.96
N GLY A 753 12.18 -21.66 2.51
CA GLY A 753 13.56 -21.43 2.09
C GLY A 753 14.60 -21.48 3.23
N LYS A 754 14.17 -21.43 4.50
CA LYS A 754 15.05 -21.57 5.68
C LYS A 754 15.07 -23.00 6.24
N ASP A 755 14.01 -23.78 6.02
CA ASP A 755 13.85 -25.19 6.41
C ASP A 755 14.36 -25.53 7.83
N THR A 756 13.96 -24.73 8.84
CA THR A 756 14.32 -24.98 10.25
C THR A 756 13.07 -25.08 11.11
N ALA A 757 13.07 -26.01 12.08
CA ALA A 757 11.98 -26.21 13.02
C ALA A 757 11.63 -24.93 13.83
N GLU A 758 12.60 -24.03 14.04
CA GLU A 758 12.40 -22.74 14.71
C GLU A 758 11.65 -21.74 13.82
N ALA A 759 11.97 -21.68 12.51
CA ALA A 759 11.25 -20.85 11.55
C ALA A 759 9.79 -21.32 11.41
N TYR A 760 9.55 -22.64 11.29
CA TYR A 760 8.19 -23.19 11.24
C TYR A 760 7.39 -22.97 12.54
N LYS A 761 8.02 -23.08 13.72
CA LYS A 761 7.37 -22.75 15.00
C LYS A 761 7.01 -21.27 15.12
N SER A 762 7.90 -20.38 14.65
CA SER A 762 7.62 -18.94 14.57
C SER A 762 6.48 -18.63 13.61
N TYR A 763 6.44 -19.31 12.46
CA TYR A 763 5.36 -19.23 11.49
C TYR A 763 4.01 -19.61 12.09
N MET A 764 3.91 -20.80 12.71
CA MET A 764 2.67 -21.27 13.34
C MET A 764 2.19 -20.38 14.48
N LYS A 765 3.09 -19.68 15.19
CA LYS A 765 2.73 -18.69 16.22
C LYS A 765 2.19 -17.39 15.61
N LYS A 766 2.68 -16.99 14.43
CA LYS A 766 2.29 -15.76 13.72
C LYS A 766 1.00 -15.97 12.90
N TYR A 767 0.77 -17.19 12.40
CA TYR A 767 -0.38 -17.57 11.59
C TYR A 767 -1.05 -18.86 12.14
N PRO A 768 -1.70 -18.79 13.32
CA PRO A 768 -2.30 -19.97 13.98
C PRO A 768 -3.51 -20.57 13.23
N LEU A 769 -4.00 -19.90 12.19
CA LEU A 769 -5.08 -20.34 11.29
C LEU A 769 -4.65 -20.29 9.81
N GLY A 770 -3.35 -20.22 9.53
CA GLY A 770 -2.83 -20.06 8.17
C GLY A 770 -3.02 -21.29 7.28
N SER A 771 -3.21 -21.08 5.98
CA SER A 771 -3.34 -22.13 4.96
C SER A 771 -2.15 -23.10 4.92
N TYR A 772 -0.95 -22.70 5.36
CA TYR A 772 0.23 -23.59 5.42
C TYR A 772 0.50 -24.19 6.81
N TYR A 773 -0.39 -24.02 7.79
CA TYR A 773 -0.18 -24.51 9.17
C TYR A 773 0.06 -26.03 9.26
N SER A 774 -0.71 -26.83 8.51
CA SER A 774 -0.56 -28.29 8.43
C SER A 774 0.77 -28.73 7.81
N LYS A 775 1.23 -28.00 6.78
CA LYS A 775 2.53 -28.21 6.13
C LYS A 775 3.69 -27.85 7.06
N ALA A 776 3.58 -26.73 7.79
CA ALA A 776 4.55 -26.33 8.81
C ALA A 776 4.70 -27.39 9.92
N MET A 777 3.57 -27.88 10.44
CA MET A 777 3.57 -28.91 11.50
C MET A 777 4.15 -30.24 11.03
N SER A 778 3.82 -30.67 9.80
CA SER A 778 4.39 -31.89 9.20
C SER A 778 5.91 -31.78 9.05
N ARG A 779 6.41 -30.64 8.56
CA ARG A 779 7.86 -30.43 8.40
C ARG A 779 8.61 -30.31 9.72
N ILE A 780 8.00 -29.78 10.78
CA ILE A 780 8.57 -29.82 12.14
C ILE A 780 8.73 -31.28 12.63
N ASN A 781 7.76 -32.15 12.34
CA ASN A 781 7.83 -33.56 12.75
C ASN A 781 8.91 -34.33 11.97
N GLU A 782 9.08 -34.05 10.68
CA GLU A 782 10.17 -34.61 9.86
C GLU A 782 11.55 -34.16 10.35
N LEU A 783 11.77 -32.85 10.51
CA LEU A 783 13.02 -32.27 11.01
C LEU A 783 13.32 -32.67 12.48
N GLY A 784 12.29 -33.09 13.22
CA GLY A 784 12.41 -33.65 14.58
C GLY A 784 12.68 -35.15 14.62
N ALA A 785 12.61 -35.87 13.50
CA ALA A 785 12.82 -37.31 13.40
C ALA A 785 14.22 -37.71 12.88
N GLU A 786 15.03 -36.76 12.40
CA GLU A 786 16.42 -36.97 11.95
C GLU A 786 17.48 -36.71 13.05
N VAL A 787 17.09 -36.78 14.34
CA VAL A 787 17.97 -36.66 15.53
C VAL A 787 17.85 -37.88 16.42
#